data_AF-A0A7Y8TS28-F1
#
_entry.id   AF-A0A7Y8TS28-F1
#
_cell.length_a   1.000
_cell.length_b   1.000
_cell.length_c   1.000
_cell.angle_alpha   90.00
_cell.angle_beta   90.00
_cell.angle_gamma   90.00
#
_symmetry.space_group_name_H-M   'P 1'
#
loop_
_entity.id
_entity.type
_entity.pdbx_description
1 polymer ?
#
loop_
_entity_poly.entity_id
_entity_poly.type
_entity_poly.pdbx_seq_one_letter_code
_entity_poly.pdbx_strand_id
1 'polypeptide(L)'
;MIVDNALKEIISDINKNIENMSINELMLLKNEMIKNPNNYELIEKSFEKTSTIHNLKLSDVRIPDWFYNNTKFESNIWMIKINKKITTINFNKIKIDNNIKLTERPKILNTFKYWLCIQSHPIYNNGFLLKNQTISTNLSNIIHFINSILINSKYLKLSKYNLEKVNEDYIVDYLVNIANYGKINASINYYNLVAEFLREKIKEINLNDILEFEKEFPFVNNHNHNDELDLTLEELRKSKYWLYFNKGYSTYNPNKVLTNFFIKCFENKIIVFNQHPITLHQLNLIKDKSNTEYLSLPCKTTDEENFSYQDIQSQIKNLKKIVFIHSQNDCAQINISNFNTIGVKRISKITPLRDLGRFATLPAEVTFKAIHDSFEFIHKYLDILLDTIIRYSLFIKNKEGDFKAFYNSPDFPDTLKSIGIKELKIPDDENFFINLRMNHGFIDFYNILLGSILVALGAITARRISEIIDLQSLDCLLPKNVDPFTTEHKEFEVIFDNRKSGVGGINFHREKMARPIPSIIAKIIYKLEKFNSVILDNNLSKLSDINLVNRYSYARNTWSKLSHSTYGNLLNLFCDYFQTKVIEFTPNEYRRYYIRQHQLRRFFAMMFFWSKSFDGLDTLRYFLGHTDIEHLYHYITEPLTGSVLNGVKSHTISEAYLGKSGPIVKNIENLRAVLISHFNVDDLEIISANNFKLTNNLSSKINYLIDEHIIDLQPRFFTTKDKKNNTIQEFELILIIKDDL
;
A
#
# COMPACT_ATOMS: atom_id res chain seq x y z
N MET A 1 -35.15 -36.58 2.57
CA MET A 1 -34.95 -35.39 3.43
C MET A 1 -34.51 -35.87 4.80
N ILE A 2 -33.22 -35.88 5.07
CA ILE A 2 -32.68 -36.10 6.41
C ILE A 2 -32.11 -34.74 6.80
N VAL A 3 -32.90 -33.97 7.54
CA VAL A 3 -32.43 -32.78 8.26
C VAL A 3 -32.37 -33.24 9.70
N ASP A 4 -31.27 -32.97 10.38
CA ASP A 4 -31.12 -33.21 11.82
C ASP A 4 -32.36 -32.67 12.56
N ASN A 5 -32.98 -33.47 13.43
CA ASN A 5 -34.22 -33.09 14.12
C ASN A 5 -34.05 -31.82 14.95
N ALA A 6 -32.85 -31.59 15.48
CA ALA A 6 -32.51 -30.36 16.19
C ALA A 6 -32.55 -29.12 15.27
N LEU A 7 -32.12 -29.25 14.01
CA LEU A 7 -32.11 -28.15 13.05
C LEU A 7 -33.53 -27.83 12.54
N LYS A 8 -34.40 -28.84 12.44
CA LYS A 8 -35.82 -28.63 12.09
C LYS A 8 -36.55 -27.76 13.12
N GLU A 9 -36.34 -28.02 14.41
CA GLU A 9 -36.94 -27.22 15.49
C GLU A 9 -36.45 -25.77 15.42
N ILE A 10 -35.14 -25.56 15.23
CA ILE A 10 -34.52 -24.23 15.09
C ILE A 10 -35.08 -23.46 13.88
N ILE A 11 -35.24 -24.12 12.73
CA ILE A 11 -35.75 -23.53 11.48
C ILE A 11 -37.26 -23.24 11.57
N SER A 12 -38.00 -24.00 12.38
CA SER A 12 -39.44 -23.81 12.56
C SER A 12 -39.82 -22.71 13.56
N ASP A 13 -38.86 -22.23 14.37
CA ASP A 13 -39.09 -21.12 15.30
C ASP A 13 -39.00 -19.77 14.59
N ILE A 14 -40.14 -19.09 14.47
CA ILE A 14 -40.28 -17.80 13.77
C ILE A 14 -39.46 -16.69 14.44
N ASN A 15 -39.07 -16.86 15.72
CA ASN A 15 -38.29 -15.88 16.46
C ASN A 15 -36.78 -16.11 16.37
N LYS A 16 -36.30 -17.18 15.73
CA LYS A 16 -34.87 -17.51 15.59
C LYS A 16 -34.29 -17.00 14.25
N ASN A 17 -33.12 -16.35 14.30
CA ASN A 17 -32.36 -15.82 13.18
C ASN A 17 -30.83 -15.93 13.45
N ILE A 18 -29.98 -15.63 12.47
CA ILE A 18 -28.50 -15.77 12.62
C ILE A 18 -27.96 -14.94 13.80
N GLU A 19 -28.57 -13.80 14.10
CA GLU A 19 -28.11 -12.88 15.15
C GLU A 19 -28.47 -13.34 16.56
N ASN A 20 -29.49 -14.19 16.72
CA ASN A 20 -29.96 -14.69 18.01
C ASN A 20 -29.85 -16.23 18.16
N MET A 21 -29.21 -16.89 17.18
CA MET A 21 -28.80 -18.29 17.29
C MET A 21 -27.60 -18.42 18.22
N SER A 22 -27.60 -19.45 19.05
CA SER A 22 -26.44 -19.80 19.86
C SER A 22 -25.31 -20.32 18.97
N ILE A 23 -24.06 -20.27 19.47
CA ILE A 23 -22.88 -20.75 18.73
C ILE A 23 -23.04 -22.23 18.31
N ASN A 24 -23.71 -23.03 19.15
CA ASN A 24 -23.96 -24.44 18.87
C ASN A 24 -24.99 -24.62 17.73
N GLU A 25 -26.02 -23.78 17.70
CA GLU A 25 -27.04 -23.75 16.62
C GLU A 25 -26.42 -23.31 15.28
N LEU A 26 -25.55 -22.30 15.31
CA LEU A 26 -24.80 -21.83 14.14
C LEU A 26 -23.81 -22.89 13.62
N MET A 27 -23.17 -23.65 14.51
CA MET A 27 -22.31 -24.77 14.13
C MET A 27 -23.12 -25.92 13.51
N LEU A 28 -24.28 -26.26 14.07
CA LEU A 28 -25.20 -27.25 13.48
C LEU A 28 -25.64 -26.83 12.07
N LEU A 29 -26.04 -25.58 11.90
CA LEU A 29 -26.41 -25.00 10.61
C LEU A 29 -25.26 -25.08 9.59
N LYS A 30 -24.06 -24.62 10.00
CA LYS A 30 -22.85 -24.66 9.17
C LYS A 30 -22.49 -26.09 8.75
N ASN A 31 -22.57 -27.04 9.68
CA ASN A 31 -22.22 -28.43 9.42
C ASN A 31 -23.22 -29.08 8.46
N GLU A 32 -24.50 -28.73 8.52
CA GLU A 32 -25.49 -29.21 7.56
C GLU A 32 -25.37 -28.57 6.18
N MET A 33 -25.03 -27.28 6.09
CA MET A 33 -24.72 -26.65 4.80
C MET A 33 -23.51 -27.30 4.10
N ILE A 34 -22.54 -27.80 4.88
CA ILE A 34 -21.36 -28.50 4.35
C ILE A 34 -21.72 -29.94 3.94
N LYS A 35 -22.56 -30.63 4.73
CA LYS A 35 -22.93 -32.03 4.49
C LYS A 35 -23.96 -32.23 3.38
N ASN A 36 -24.95 -31.35 3.27
CA ASN A 36 -26.11 -31.54 2.40
C ASN A 36 -26.44 -30.25 1.61
N PRO A 37 -25.72 -29.96 0.51
CA PRO A 37 -25.87 -28.73 -0.28
C PRO A 37 -27.29 -28.52 -0.85
N ASN A 38 -28.05 -29.58 -1.06
CA ASN A 38 -29.42 -29.52 -1.61
C ASN A 38 -30.47 -28.99 -0.61
N ASN A 39 -30.14 -28.90 0.68
CA ASN A 39 -31.04 -28.33 1.70
C ASN A 39 -30.94 -26.80 1.77
N TYR A 40 -30.10 -26.17 0.94
CA TYR A 40 -29.86 -24.73 0.92
C TYR A 40 -31.16 -23.93 0.71
N GLU A 41 -32.06 -24.39 -0.15
CA GLU A 41 -33.31 -23.70 -0.49
C GLU A 41 -34.33 -23.64 0.68
N LEU A 42 -34.31 -24.65 1.57
CA LEU A 42 -35.12 -24.69 2.80
C LEU A 42 -34.58 -23.74 3.88
N ILE A 43 -33.25 -23.65 3.96
CA ILE A 43 -32.53 -22.77 4.87
C ILE A 43 -32.64 -21.31 4.40
N GLU A 44 -32.59 -21.08 3.08
CA GLU A 44 -32.79 -19.77 2.46
C GLU A 44 -34.19 -19.19 2.76
N LYS A 45 -35.25 -20.00 2.65
CA LYS A 45 -36.64 -19.60 2.97
C LYS A 45 -36.87 -19.22 4.44
N SER A 46 -36.09 -19.77 5.37
CA SER A 46 -36.22 -19.45 6.80
C SER A 46 -35.51 -18.16 7.19
N PHE A 47 -34.59 -17.67 6.36
CA PHE A 47 -33.84 -16.42 6.59
C PHE A 47 -34.34 -15.22 5.77
N GLU A 48 -35.45 -15.34 5.04
CA GLU A 48 -36.06 -14.28 4.20
C GLU A 48 -36.56 -13.04 5.00
N LYS A 49 -36.55 -13.05 6.34
CA LYS A 49 -37.16 -11.98 7.17
C LYS A 49 -36.17 -11.02 7.85
N THR A 50 -34.86 -11.14 7.70
CA THR A 50 -33.89 -10.27 8.40
C THR A 50 -32.84 -9.66 7.47
N SER A 51 -32.93 -8.34 7.31
CA SER A 51 -32.10 -7.48 6.49
C SER A 51 -30.68 -7.30 7.02
N THR A 52 -29.71 -7.72 6.20
CA THR A 52 -28.42 -7.05 5.87
C THR A 52 -27.46 -7.97 5.07
N ILE A 53 -27.77 -9.27 4.96
CA ILE A 53 -27.14 -10.23 4.01
C ILE A 53 -27.88 -10.22 2.64
N HIS A 54 -29.00 -9.50 2.55
CA HIS A 54 -30.01 -9.52 1.48
C HIS A 54 -29.62 -8.95 0.11
N ASN A 55 -28.41 -9.17 -0.39
CA ASN A 55 -28.15 -9.01 -1.83
C ASN A 55 -27.17 -10.04 -2.42
N LEU A 56 -26.73 -11.03 -1.65
CA LEU A 56 -26.08 -12.20 -2.24
C LEU A 56 -27.15 -13.17 -2.74
N LYS A 57 -27.79 -12.83 -3.88
CA LYS A 57 -27.93 -13.90 -4.88
C LYS A 57 -26.51 -14.38 -5.08
N LEU A 58 -26.16 -15.55 -4.54
CA LEU A 58 -24.92 -16.21 -4.90
C LEU A 58 -25.06 -16.50 -6.40
N SER A 59 -24.67 -15.51 -7.20
CA SER A 59 -24.71 -15.60 -8.64
C SER A 59 -23.92 -16.82 -9.03
N ASP A 60 -24.38 -17.50 -10.09
CA ASP A 60 -23.58 -18.54 -10.71
C ASP A 60 -22.14 -18.02 -10.86
N VAL A 61 -21.14 -18.83 -10.49
CA VAL A 61 -19.72 -18.50 -10.65
C VAL A 61 -19.41 -18.05 -12.08
N ARG A 62 -20.20 -18.49 -13.06
CA ARG A 62 -20.14 -18.07 -14.47
C ARG A 62 -20.58 -16.62 -14.72
N ILE A 63 -21.15 -15.94 -13.73
CA ILE A 63 -21.69 -14.57 -13.83
C ILE A 63 -21.05 -13.68 -12.75
N PRO A 64 -19.73 -13.41 -12.85
CA PRO A 64 -19.08 -12.51 -11.91
C PRO A 64 -19.52 -11.05 -12.15
N ASP A 65 -19.64 -10.27 -11.07
CA ASP A 65 -20.11 -8.87 -11.10
C ASP A 65 -19.25 -7.92 -11.95
N TRP A 66 -18.02 -8.32 -12.30
CA TRP A 66 -17.10 -7.54 -13.12
C TRP A 66 -17.22 -7.82 -14.63
N PHE A 67 -18.12 -8.70 -15.07
CA PHE A 67 -18.50 -8.80 -16.47
C PHE A 67 -19.22 -7.53 -16.92
N TYR A 68 -18.88 -7.07 -18.12
CA TYR A 68 -19.42 -5.84 -18.69
C TYR A 68 -20.14 -6.12 -20.01
N ASN A 69 -21.12 -5.26 -20.34
CA ASN A 69 -21.82 -5.26 -21.62
C ASN A 69 -22.40 -6.64 -22.03
N ASN A 70 -23.13 -7.29 -21.11
CA ASN A 70 -23.74 -8.61 -21.31
C ASN A 70 -22.74 -9.73 -21.69
N THR A 71 -21.47 -9.59 -21.32
CA THR A 71 -20.47 -10.66 -21.44
C THR A 71 -21.00 -11.94 -20.78
N LYS A 72 -20.95 -13.06 -21.51
CA LYS A 72 -21.31 -14.39 -21.01
C LYS A 72 -20.06 -15.25 -20.83
N PHE A 73 -20.11 -16.21 -19.91
CA PHE A 73 -19.02 -17.13 -19.63
C PHE A 73 -18.54 -17.86 -20.90
N GLU A 74 -19.49 -18.32 -21.71
CA GLU A 74 -19.24 -19.10 -22.94
C GLU A 74 -18.55 -18.27 -24.03
N SER A 75 -18.63 -16.94 -23.98
CA SER A 75 -18.02 -16.06 -24.98
C SER A 75 -16.50 -16.23 -25.06
N ASN A 76 -15.94 -16.23 -26.26
CA ASN A 76 -14.48 -16.22 -26.47
C ASN A 76 -13.88 -14.81 -26.33
N ILE A 77 -14.71 -13.78 -26.19
CA ILE A 77 -14.29 -12.41 -25.94
C ILE A 77 -14.99 -11.93 -24.67
N TRP A 78 -14.20 -11.65 -23.64
CA TRP A 78 -14.71 -11.12 -22.38
C TRP A 78 -14.42 -9.63 -22.28
N MET A 79 -15.46 -8.84 -22.00
CA MET A 79 -15.31 -7.45 -21.60
C MET A 79 -15.41 -7.38 -20.08
N ILE A 80 -14.32 -6.93 -19.45
CA ILE A 80 -14.17 -6.88 -18.00
C ILE A 80 -14.14 -5.42 -17.58
N LYS A 81 -14.98 -5.04 -16.62
CA LYS A 81 -14.97 -3.71 -16.02
C LYS A 81 -14.60 -3.81 -14.55
N ILE A 82 -13.42 -3.29 -14.21
CA ILE A 82 -12.97 -3.15 -12.83
C ILE A 82 -12.70 -1.68 -12.58
N ASN A 83 -13.36 -1.11 -11.57
CA ASN A 83 -13.39 0.33 -11.34
C ASN A 83 -13.87 1.09 -12.60
N LYS A 84 -13.09 2.06 -13.09
CA LYS A 84 -13.36 2.82 -14.31
C LYS A 84 -12.68 2.24 -15.57
N LYS A 85 -11.91 1.15 -15.44
CA LYS A 85 -11.13 0.59 -16.54
C LYS A 85 -11.88 -0.58 -17.16
N ILE A 86 -12.06 -0.52 -18.47
CA ILE A 86 -12.59 -1.63 -19.28
C ILE A 86 -11.39 -2.31 -19.95
N THR A 87 -11.31 -3.63 -19.82
CA THR A 87 -10.27 -4.47 -20.43
C THR A 87 -10.94 -5.60 -21.19
N THR A 88 -10.42 -5.89 -22.38
CA THR A 88 -10.94 -6.98 -23.23
C THR A 88 -9.96 -8.14 -23.21
N ILE A 89 -10.44 -9.34 -22.85
CA ILE A 89 -9.70 -10.60 -23.01
C ILE A 89 -10.26 -11.29 -24.25
N ASN A 90 -9.42 -11.53 -25.25
CA ASN A 90 -9.81 -12.20 -26.49
C ASN A 90 -9.10 -13.57 -26.61
N PHE A 91 -9.81 -14.62 -26.23
CA PHE A 91 -9.30 -15.99 -26.26
C PHE A 91 -9.07 -16.51 -27.70
N ASN A 92 -9.74 -15.93 -28.72
CA ASN A 92 -9.59 -16.37 -30.11
C ASN A 92 -8.18 -16.10 -30.69
N LYS A 93 -7.43 -15.15 -30.11
CA LYS A 93 -6.08 -14.83 -30.58
C LYS A 93 -5.03 -15.84 -30.10
N ILE A 94 -5.31 -16.54 -29.02
CA ILE A 94 -4.33 -17.34 -28.29
C ILE A 94 -4.12 -18.68 -28.99
N LYS A 95 -2.85 -18.97 -29.31
CA LYS A 95 -2.40 -20.24 -29.86
C LYS A 95 -1.59 -21.00 -28.82
N ILE A 96 -1.79 -22.31 -28.77
CA ILE A 96 -1.01 -23.26 -27.98
C ILE A 96 -0.04 -24.02 -28.90
N ASP A 97 0.55 -25.11 -28.42
CA ASP A 97 1.45 -25.95 -29.21
C ASP A 97 0.82 -26.41 -30.53
N ASN A 98 1.66 -26.58 -31.54
CA ASN A 98 1.27 -26.89 -32.92
C ASN A 98 0.36 -25.84 -33.58
N ASN A 99 0.40 -24.58 -33.11
CA ASN A 99 -0.41 -23.45 -33.61
C ASN A 99 -1.94 -23.65 -33.49
N ILE A 100 -2.38 -24.61 -32.68
CA ILE A 100 -3.80 -24.87 -32.37
C ILE A 100 -4.36 -23.68 -31.58
N LYS A 101 -5.58 -23.25 -31.87
CA LYS A 101 -6.21 -22.16 -31.09
C LYS A 101 -6.68 -22.68 -29.73
N LEU A 102 -6.51 -21.89 -28.67
CA LEU A 102 -7.00 -22.26 -27.34
C LEU A 102 -8.51 -22.55 -27.32
N THR A 103 -9.28 -21.85 -28.15
CA THR A 103 -10.73 -22.04 -28.32
C THR A 103 -11.11 -23.39 -28.93
N GLU A 104 -10.20 -24.08 -29.61
CA GLU A 104 -10.39 -25.44 -30.11
C GLU A 104 -10.20 -26.49 -29.00
N ARG A 105 -9.78 -26.08 -27.80
CA ARG A 105 -9.64 -26.91 -26.60
C ARG A 105 -10.55 -26.41 -25.48
N PRO A 106 -11.89 -26.59 -25.61
CA PRO A 106 -12.88 -25.97 -24.72
C PRO A 106 -12.72 -26.37 -23.25
N LYS A 107 -12.31 -27.62 -22.96
CA LYS A 107 -12.08 -28.08 -21.58
C LYS A 107 -10.97 -27.29 -20.89
N ILE A 108 -9.85 -27.03 -21.59
CA ILE A 108 -8.73 -26.23 -21.05
C ILE A 108 -9.17 -24.78 -20.87
N LEU A 109 -9.83 -24.22 -21.89
CA LEU A 109 -10.33 -22.85 -21.84
C LEU A 109 -11.32 -22.64 -20.69
N ASN A 110 -12.26 -23.56 -20.50
CA ASN A 110 -13.23 -23.49 -19.40
C ASN A 110 -12.53 -23.58 -18.05
N THR A 111 -11.54 -24.46 -17.88
CA THR A 111 -10.74 -24.49 -16.64
C THR A 111 -10.11 -23.13 -16.34
N PHE A 112 -9.50 -22.48 -17.33
CA PHE A 112 -8.94 -21.13 -17.15
C PHE A 112 -10.02 -20.10 -16.81
N LYS A 113 -11.15 -20.12 -17.51
CA LYS A 113 -12.28 -19.20 -17.28
C LYS A 113 -12.85 -19.33 -15.86
N TYR A 114 -13.13 -20.55 -15.40
CA TYR A 114 -13.56 -20.78 -14.02
C TYR A 114 -12.53 -20.31 -13.00
N TRP A 115 -11.24 -20.54 -13.27
CA TRP A 115 -10.19 -20.17 -12.34
C TRP A 115 -10.10 -18.68 -12.12
N LEU A 116 -10.44 -17.89 -13.15
CA LEU A 116 -10.61 -16.45 -13.04
C LEU A 116 -11.86 -16.07 -12.25
N CYS A 117 -13.01 -16.67 -12.57
CA CYS A 117 -14.27 -16.35 -11.90
C CYS A 117 -14.28 -16.62 -10.38
N ILE A 118 -13.70 -17.74 -9.93
CA ILE A 118 -13.65 -18.08 -8.50
C ILE A 118 -12.79 -17.10 -7.67
N GLN A 119 -11.98 -16.25 -8.31
CA GLN A 119 -11.14 -15.30 -7.59
C GLN A 119 -11.93 -14.21 -6.87
N SER A 120 -13.09 -13.80 -7.40
CA SER A 120 -13.96 -12.79 -6.81
C SER A 120 -15.15 -13.37 -6.04
N HIS A 121 -15.53 -14.62 -6.33
CA HIS A 121 -16.76 -15.19 -5.82
C HIS A 121 -16.74 -15.39 -4.28
N PRO A 122 -17.76 -14.93 -3.53
CA PRO A 122 -17.76 -14.92 -2.06
C PRO A 122 -17.58 -16.29 -1.41
N ILE A 123 -18.19 -17.34 -1.96
CA ILE A 123 -18.05 -18.74 -1.46
C ILE A 123 -16.58 -19.15 -1.32
N TYR A 124 -15.74 -18.80 -2.30
CA TYR A 124 -14.32 -19.17 -2.32
C TYR A 124 -13.42 -18.11 -1.66
N ASN A 125 -14.02 -17.11 -1.01
CA ASN A 125 -13.38 -16.00 -0.33
C ASN A 125 -13.83 -15.87 1.13
N ASN A 126 -14.19 -16.99 1.78
CA ASN A 126 -14.67 -17.04 3.17
C ASN A 126 -15.89 -16.12 3.41
N GLY A 127 -16.75 -15.94 2.40
CA GLY A 127 -17.91 -15.05 2.47
C GLY A 127 -17.59 -13.56 2.26
N PHE A 128 -16.32 -13.17 2.11
CA PHE A 128 -15.95 -11.76 1.95
C PHE A 128 -16.21 -11.24 0.53
N LEU A 129 -16.89 -10.09 0.45
CA LEU A 129 -16.94 -9.26 -0.74
C LEU A 129 -15.60 -8.54 -0.94
N LEU A 130 -14.88 -8.93 -2.00
CA LEU A 130 -13.57 -8.37 -2.29
C LEU A 130 -13.68 -6.95 -2.88
N LYS A 131 -12.72 -6.08 -2.54
CA LYS A 131 -12.54 -4.79 -3.20
C LYS A 131 -12.10 -5.01 -4.65
N ASN A 132 -12.52 -4.15 -5.57
CA ASN A 132 -12.11 -4.20 -6.98
C ASN A 132 -10.59 -4.30 -7.19
N GLN A 133 -9.80 -3.63 -6.35
CA GLN A 133 -8.34 -3.73 -6.40
C GLN A 133 -7.83 -5.13 -6.04
N THR A 134 -8.43 -5.77 -5.04
CA THR A 134 -8.12 -7.15 -4.63
C THR A 134 -8.54 -8.13 -5.73
N ILE A 135 -9.72 -7.94 -6.34
CA ILE A 135 -10.18 -8.73 -7.49
C ILE A 135 -9.17 -8.61 -8.64
N SER A 136 -8.80 -7.38 -9.03
CA SER A 136 -7.79 -7.14 -10.09
C SER A 136 -6.46 -7.84 -9.80
N THR A 137 -6.00 -7.80 -8.54
CA THR A 137 -4.75 -8.44 -8.12
C THR A 137 -4.88 -9.96 -8.23
N ASN A 138 -5.98 -10.53 -7.75
CA ASN A 138 -6.20 -11.97 -7.81
C ASN A 138 -6.33 -12.49 -9.25
N LEU A 139 -7.03 -11.76 -10.11
CA LEU A 139 -7.12 -12.08 -11.54
C LEU A 139 -5.74 -12.02 -12.20
N SER A 140 -4.96 -10.95 -11.94
CA SER A 140 -3.62 -10.81 -12.50
C SER A 140 -2.70 -11.97 -12.07
N ASN A 141 -2.74 -12.35 -10.79
CA ASN A 141 -1.98 -13.48 -10.25
C ASN A 141 -2.26 -14.79 -11.00
N ILE A 142 -3.53 -15.11 -11.22
CA ILE A 142 -3.93 -16.33 -11.95
C ILE A 142 -3.59 -16.23 -13.44
N ILE A 143 -3.78 -15.07 -14.06
CA ILE A 143 -3.42 -14.84 -15.45
C ILE A 143 -1.91 -15.00 -15.68
N HIS A 144 -1.07 -14.56 -14.75
CA HIS A 144 0.38 -14.81 -14.82
C HIS A 144 0.69 -16.32 -14.83
N PHE A 145 0.03 -17.10 -13.98
CA PHE A 145 0.23 -18.54 -13.99
C PHE A 145 -0.30 -19.21 -15.26
N ILE A 146 -1.49 -18.82 -15.73
CA ILE A 146 -2.04 -19.32 -17.00
C ILE A 146 -1.11 -18.97 -18.17
N ASN A 147 -0.57 -17.75 -18.20
CA ASN A 147 0.39 -17.34 -19.24
C ASN A 147 1.66 -18.18 -19.20
N SER A 148 2.13 -18.61 -18.02
CA SER A 148 3.26 -19.54 -17.92
C SER A 148 2.95 -20.87 -18.63
N ILE A 149 1.74 -21.40 -18.43
CA ILE A 149 1.29 -22.65 -19.06
C ILE A 149 1.18 -22.46 -20.59
N LEU A 150 0.65 -21.32 -21.04
CA LEU A 150 0.48 -21.02 -22.47
C LEU A 150 1.83 -20.87 -23.19
N ILE A 151 2.78 -20.13 -22.61
CA ILE A 151 4.13 -19.96 -23.16
C ILE A 151 4.88 -21.30 -23.21
N ASN A 152 4.74 -22.12 -22.17
CA ASN A 152 5.35 -23.45 -22.10
C ASN A 152 4.48 -24.56 -22.74
N SER A 153 3.47 -24.21 -23.54
CA SER A 153 2.54 -25.19 -24.14
C SER A 153 3.23 -26.28 -24.96
N LYS A 154 4.33 -25.95 -25.66
CA LYS A 154 5.14 -26.94 -26.41
C LYS A 154 5.83 -27.95 -25.50
N TYR A 155 6.40 -27.48 -24.40
CA TYR A 155 7.07 -28.32 -23.40
C TYR A 155 6.05 -29.22 -22.68
N LEU A 156 4.93 -28.63 -22.25
CA LEU A 156 3.84 -29.34 -21.59
C LEU A 156 3.03 -30.24 -22.53
N LYS A 157 3.18 -30.07 -23.85
CA LYS A 157 2.39 -30.74 -24.90
C LYS A 157 0.88 -30.61 -24.61
N LEU A 158 0.47 -29.37 -24.36
CA LEU A 158 -0.86 -28.99 -23.87
C LEU A 158 -1.98 -29.51 -24.79
N SER A 159 -1.75 -29.56 -26.10
CA SER A 159 -2.71 -30.10 -27.07
C SER A 159 -2.96 -31.62 -26.94
N LYS A 160 -2.00 -32.37 -26.38
CA LYS A 160 -2.08 -33.83 -26.23
C LYS A 160 -2.50 -34.25 -24.83
N TYR A 161 -1.91 -33.66 -23.79
CA TYR A 161 -2.09 -34.08 -22.40
C TYR A 161 -2.96 -33.12 -21.57
N ASN A 162 -3.56 -32.11 -22.20
CA ASN A 162 -4.27 -31.04 -21.49
C ASN A 162 -3.40 -30.51 -20.33
N LEU A 163 -3.96 -30.42 -19.11
CA LEU A 163 -3.27 -29.91 -17.93
C LEU A 163 -2.61 -31.00 -17.08
N GLU A 164 -2.58 -32.26 -17.53
CA GLU A 164 -2.02 -33.37 -16.75
C GLU A 164 -0.51 -33.23 -16.49
N LYS A 165 0.22 -32.57 -17.41
CA LYS A 165 1.65 -32.32 -17.29
C LYS A 165 2.01 -31.13 -16.40
N VAL A 166 1.03 -30.41 -15.87
CA VAL A 166 1.25 -29.39 -14.84
C VAL A 166 1.43 -30.10 -13.50
N ASN A 167 2.66 -30.60 -13.29
CA ASN A 167 3.04 -31.34 -12.09
C ASN A 167 3.52 -30.42 -10.96
N GLU A 168 3.78 -31.01 -9.80
CA GLU A 168 4.28 -30.29 -8.64
C GLU A 168 5.59 -29.53 -8.93
N ASP A 169 6.53 -30.16 -9.63
CA ASP A 169 7.82 -29.55 -9.98
C ASP A 169 7.64 -28.30 -10.84
N TYR A 170 6.76 -28.33 -11.84
CA TYR A 170 6.44 -27.17 -12.66
C TYR A 170 5.88 -26.01 -11.83
N ILE A 171 4.99 -26.31 -10.86
CA ILE A 171 4.39 -25.28 -10.00
C ILE A 171 5.44 -24.68 -9.06
N VAL A 172 6.30 -25.52 -8.48
CA VAL A 172 7.40 -25.08 -7.61
C VAL A 172 8.39 -24.22 -8.40
N ASP A 173 8.80 -24.65 -9.59
CA ASP A 173 9.68 -23.89 -10.48
C ASP A 173 9.08 -22.51 -10.83
N TYR A 174 7.80 -22.46 -11.20
CA TYR A 174 7.10 -21.20 -11.42
C TYR A 174 7.14 -20.28 -10.18
N LEU A 175 6.87 -20.81 -8.98
CA LEU A 175 6.88 -20.02 -7.74
C LEU A 175 8.28 -19.54 -7.36
N VAL A 176 9.32 -20.34 -7.60
CA VAL A 176 10.72 -19.97 -7.41
C VAL A 176 11.13 -18.89 -8.42
N ASN A 177 10.72 -19.02 -9.68
CA ASN A 177 10.96 -18.00 -10.70
C ASN A 177 10.27 -16.67 -10.38
N ILE A 178 9.05 -16.70 -9.80
CA ILE A 178 8.42 -15.46 -9.28
C ILE A 178 9.28 -14.85 -8.18
N ALA A 179 9.79 -15.68 -7.27
CA ALA A 179 10.58 -15.22 -6.14
C ALA A 179 11.87 -14.50 -6.57
N ASN A 180 12.53 -15.00 -7.61
CA ASN A 180 13.82 -14.50 -8.09
C ASN A 180 13.69 -13.36 -9.12
N TYR A 181 12.68 -13.42 -10.00
CA TYR A 181 12.61 -12.56 -11.20
C TYR A 181 11.29 -11.79 -11.33
N GLY A 182 10.40 -11.91 -10.35
CA GLY A 182 9.09 -11.28 -10.35
C GLY A 182 8.04 -11.95 -11.26
N LYS A 183 6.77 -11.56 -11.08
CA LYS A 183 5.61 -12.23 -11.71
C LYS A 183 5.65 -12.23 -13.23
N ILE A 184 6.06 -11.12 -13.85
CA ILE A 184 6.02 -10.99 -15.30
C ILE A 184 7.07 -11.89 -15.92
N ASN A 185 8.32 -11.82 -15.45
CA ASN A 185 9.38 -12.66 -15.99
C ASN A 185 9.07 -14.15 -15.76
N ALA A 186 8.61 -14.53 -14.57
CA ALA A 186 8.19 -15.91 -14.31
C ALA A 186 7.01 -16.37 -15.18
N SER A 187 6.10 -15.47 -15.55
CA SER A 187 4.92 -15.81 -16.35
C SER A 187 5.19 -15.99 -17.83
N ILE A 188 6.10 -15.21 -18.42
CA ILE A 188 6.26 -15.17 -19.89
C ILE A 188 7.72 -15.19 -20.34
N ASN A 189 8.67 -15.34 -19.41
CA ASN A 189 10.10 -15.19 -19.63
C ASN A 189 10.40 -13.89 -20.42
N TYR A 190 9.96 -12.77 -19.86
CA TYR A 190 9.82 -11.49 -20.56
C TYR A 190 11.13 -11.02 -21.21
N TYR A 191 12.25 -11.10 -20.50
CA TYR A 191 13.54 -10.66 -21.04
C TYR A 191 13.94 -11.48 -22.27
N ASN A 192 13.91 -12.81 -22.17
CA ASN A 192 14.27 -13.69 -23.29
C ASN A 192 13.27 -13.55 -24.46
N LEU A 193 11.98 -13.46 -24.16
CA LEU A 193 10.94 -13.33 -25.18
C LEU A 193 11.07 -12.01 -25.96
N VAL A 194 11.44 -10.92 -25.28
CA VAL A 194 11.73 -9.62 -25.92
C VAL A 194 13.02 -9.69 -26.73
N ALA A 195 14.09 -10.27 -26.19
CA ALA A 195 15.36 -10.42 -26.89
C ALA A 195 15.20 -11.25 -28.17
N GLU A 196 14.56 -12.42 -28.11
CA GLU A 196 14.26 -13.26 -29.28
C GLU A 196 13.40 -12.51 -30.32
N PHE A 197 12.38 -11.79 -29.86
CA PHE A 197 11.53 -10.99 -30.74
C PHE A 197 12.33 -9.91 -31.47
N LEU A 198 13.18 -9.17 -30.74
CA LEU A 198 14.02 -8.12 -31.32
C LEU A 198 15.04 -8.73 -32.30
N ARG A 199 15.71 -9.82 -31.94
CA ARG A 199 16.63 -10.55 -32.83
C ARG A 199 15.97 -10.93 -34.15
N GLU A 200 14.73 -11.40 -34.13
CA GLU A 200 13.97 -11.69 -35.36
C GLU A 200 13.67 -10.43 -36.18
N LYS A 201 13.44 -9.28 -35.55
CA LYS A 201 13.07 -8.03 -36.24
C LYS A 201 14.24 -7.23 -36.79
N ILE A 202 15.42 -7.39 -36.21
CA ILE A 202 16.62 -6.63 -36.58
C ILE A 202 17.48 -7.30 -37.66
N LYS A 203 17.16 -8.55 -38.07
CA LYS A 203 17.96 -9.32 -39.06
C LYS A 203 18.21 -8.55 -40.36
N GLU A 204 17.24 -7.75 -40.78
CA GLU A 204 17.25 -7.04 -42.06
C GLU A 204 17.75 -5.59 -41.95
N ILE A 205 18.16 -5.13 -40.77
CA ILE A 205 18.60 -3.74 -40.54
C ILE A 205 20.10 -3.61 -40.74
N ASN A 206 20.51 -2.67 -41.61
CA ASN A 206 21.91 -2.34 -41.81
C ASN A 206 22.40 -1.30 -40.78
N LEU A 207 23.64 -1.43 -40.32
CA LEU A 207 24.29 -0.47 -39.41
C LEU A 207 24.41 0.94 -40.01
N ASN A 208 24.56 1.05 -41.34
CA ASN A 208 24.69 2.34 -42.01
C ASN A 208 23.42 3.21 -41.90
N ASP A 209 22.24 2.58 -41.76
CA ASP A 209 20.95 3.28 -41.60
C ASP A 209 20.78 3.89 -40.18
N ILE A 210 21.66 3.52 -39.24
CA ILE A 210 21.58 3.91 -37.83
C ILE A 210 22.38 5.21 -37.56
N LEU A 211 23.30 5.57 -38.45
CA LEU A 211 24.25 6.66 -38.24
C LEU A 211 23.58 8.05 -38.14
N GLU A 212 22.46 8.26 -38.82
CA GLU A 212 21.71 9.52 -38.75
C GLU A 212 20.89 9.59 -37.45
N PHE A 213 20.30 8.47 -37.03
CA PHE A 213 19.60 8.33 -35.76
C PHE A 213 20.51 8.56 -34.54
N GLU A 214 21.75 8.11 -34.60
CA GLU A 214 22.72 8.30 -33.51
C GLU A 214 23.19 9.74 -33.33
N LYS A 215 23.11 10.56 -34.39
CA LYS A 215 23.37 12.00 -34.28
C LYS A 215 22.25 12.71 -33.52
N GLU A 216 21.00 12.27 -33.71
CA GLU A 216 19.82 12.81 -33.01
C GLU A 216 19.76 12.32 -31.55
N PHE A 217 20.23 11.10 -31.28
CA PHE A 217 20.22 10.48 -29.95
C PHE A 217 21.62 9.96 -29.53
N PRO A 218 22.53 10.84 -29.06
CA PRO A 218 23.92 10.46 -28.73
C PRO A 218 24.04 9.44 -27.58
N PHE A 219 23.01 9.33 -26.73
CA PHE A 219 22.96 8.39 -25.61
C PHE A 219 22.72 6.93 -26.04
N VAL A 220 22.53 6.67 -27.34
CA VAL A 220 22.39 5.32 -27.91
C VAL A 220 23.61 4.43 -27.64
N ASN A 221 24.80 5.02 -27.53
CA ASN A 221 26.10 4.34 -27.39
C ASN A 221 26.56 4.09 -25.95
N ASN A 222 25.80 4.51 -24.92
CA ASN A 222 26.21 4.27 -23.54
C ASN A 222 25.97 2.82 -23.12
N HIS A 223 27.03 2.18 -22.62
CA HIS A 223 26.97 0.93 -21.87
C HIS A 223 26.21 1.19 -20.57
N ASN A 224 24.91 0.89 -20.51
CA ASN A 224 24.28 0.68 -19.22
C ASN A 224 24.80 -0.64 -18.67
N HIS A 225 25.43 -0.61 -17.49
CA HIS A 225 26.00 -1.76 -16.78
C HIS A 225 24.97 -2.82 -16.33
N ASN A 226 23.71 -2.72 -16.79
CA ASN A 226 22.68 -3.69 -16.49
C ASN A 226 22.44 -4.51 -17.75
N ASP A 227 22.98 -5.73 -17.80
CA ASP A 227 22.74 -6.74 -18.85
C ASP A 227 21.28 -7.27 -18.76
N GLU A 228 20.28 -6.38 -18.90
CA GLU A 228 18.84 -6.70 -18.76
C GLU A 228 18.37 -7.65 -19.87
N LEU A 229 18.78 -7.39 -21.11
CA LEU A 229 18.57 -8.24 -22.26
C LEU A 229 19.91 -8.80 -22.69
N ASP A 230 19.92 -10.11 -22.95
CA ASP A 230 21.01 -10.78 -23.64
C ASP A 230 21.00 -10.34 -25.12
N LEU A 231 21.60 -9.18 -25.40
CA LEU A 231 21.78 -8.61 -26.75
C LEU A 231 23.17 -8.01 -26.84
N THR A 232 23.86 -8.25 -27.95
CA THR A 232 25.12 -7.58 -28.27
C THR A 232 24.91 -6.08 -28.47
N LEU A 233 25.98 -5.28 -28.36
CA LEU A 233 25.90 -3.82 -28.59
C LEU A 233 25.32 -3.48 -29.97
N GLU A 234 25.68 -4.25 -30.99
CA GLU A 234 25.13 -4.09 -32.34
C GLU A 234 23.63 -4.38 -32.39
N GLU A 235 23.20 -5.49 -31.80
CA GLU A 235 21.78 -5.84 -31.73
C GLU A 235 20.97 -4.81 -30.95
N LEU A 236 21.54 -4.25 -29.87
CA LEU A 236 20.91 -3.20 -29.08
C LEU A 236 20.72 -1.91 -29.88
N ARG A 237 21.74 -1.47 -30.62
CA ARG A 237 21.67 -0.29 -31.50
C ARG A 237 20.59 -0.47 -32.57
N LYS A 238 20.59 -1.61 -33.27
CA LYS A 238 19.56 -1.97 -34.25
C LYS A 238 18.16 -2.04 -33.62
N SER A 239 18.06 -2.55 -32.40
CA SER A 239 16.78 -2.65 -31.68
C SER A 239 16.20 -1.28 -31.33
N LYS A 240 17.03 -0.35 -30.83
CA LYS A 240 16.61 1.04 -30.55
C LYS A 240 16.12 1.73 -31.83
N TYR A 241 16.87 1.59 -32.92
CA TYR A 241 16.48 2.13 -34.22
C TYR A 241 15.16 1.52 -34.72
N TRP A 242 15.02 0.19 -34.67
CA TRP A 242 13.79 -0.49 -35.07
C TRP A 242 12.58 -0.02 -34.25
N LEU A 243 12.73 0.12 -32.94
CA LEU A 243 11.68 0.62 -32.05
C LEU A 243 11.31 2.06 -32.40
N TYR A 244 12.26 2.93 -32.73
CA TYR A 244 12.00 4.29 -33.15
C TYR A 244 11.16 4.33 -34.42
N PHE A 245 11.59 3.61 -35.46
CA PHE A 245 10.87 3.54 -36.73
C PHE A 245 9.44 2.96 -36.57
N ASN A 246 9.27 1.99 -35.68
CA ASN A 246 7.98 1.35 -35.42
C ASN A 246 7.11 2.07 -34.37
N LYS A 247 7.42 3.34 -34.04
CA LYS A 247 6.68 4.14 -33.04
C LYS A 247 6.58 3.44 -31.69
N GLY A 248 7.64 2.73 -31.32
CA GLY A 248 7.79 2.02 -30.05
C GLY A 248 8.05 2.93 -28.87
N TYR A 249 8.49 4.17 -29.09
CA TYR A 249 8.74 5.17 -28.04
C TYR A 249 7.55 6.10 -27.79
N SER A 250 7.46 6.61 -26.56
CA SER A 250 6.44 7.59 -26.17
C SER A 250 6.68 8.94 -26.83
N THR A 251 5.64 9.55 -27.38
CA THR A 251 5.68 10.91 -27.95
C THR A 251 5.89 12.00 -26.89
N TYR A 252 5.55 11.73 -25.63
CA TYR A 252 5.66 12.68 -24.53
C TYR A 252 7.00 12.60 -23.80
N ASN A 253 7.67 11.46 -23.89
CA ASN A 253 8.98 11.25 -23.32
C ASN A 253 9.73 10.28 -24.25
N PRO A 254 10.49 10.81 -25.24
CA PRO A 254 11.15 10.00 -26.25
C PRO A 254 12.19 9.04 -25.65
N ASN A 255 12.48 9.17 -24.35
CA ASN A 255 13.37 8.26 -23.66
C ASN A 255 12.80 6.84 -23.49
N LYS A 256 11.48 6.66 -23.33
CA LYS A 256 10.91 5.39 -22.85
C LYS A 256 10.10 4.66 -23.91
N VAL A 257 10.34 3.35 -24.04
CA VAL A 257 9.48 2.44 -24.81
C VAL A 257 8.07 2.49 -24.20
N LEU A 258 7.05 2.53 -25.07
CA LEU A 258 5.65 2.48 -24.68
C LEU A 258 5.41 1.26 -23.80
N THR A 259 4.84 1.48 -22.61
CA THR A 259 4.71 0.46 -21.57
C THR A 259 4.19 -0.87 -22.12
N ASN A 260 3.11 -0.89 -22.89
CA ASN A 260 2.51 -2.15 -23.37
C ASN A 260 2.94 -2.57 -24.79
N PHE A 261 4.02 -2.00 -25.35
CA PHE A 261 4.45 -2.27 -26.72
C PHE A 261 4.68 -3.77 -26.95
N PHE A 262 5.62 -4.37 -26.20
CA PHE A 262 5.95 -5.79 -26.35
C PHE A 262 4.79 -6.71 -25.95
N ILE A 263 4.02 -6.37 -24.92
CA ILE A 263 2.84 -7.17 -24.50
C ILE A 263 1.83 -7.27 -25.66
N LYS A 264 1.63 -6.20 -26.44
CA LYS A 264 0.79 -6.25 -27.65
C LYS A 264 1.39 -7.15 -28.72
N CYS A 265 2.72 -7.15 -28.90
CA CYS A 265 3.39 -8.04 -29.85
C CYS A 265 3.20 -9.53 -29.53
N PHE A 266 2.88 -9.87 -28.27
CA PHE A 266 2.72 -11.26 -27.81
C PHE A 266 1.26 -11.68 -27.59
N GLU A 267 0.27 -10.87 -28.00
CA GLU A 267 -1.16 -11.13 -27.75
C GLU A 267 -1.69 -12.47 -28.30
N ASN A 268 -0.96 -13.08 -29.24
CA ASN A 268 -1.28 -14.39 -29.80
C ASN A 268 -0.77 -15.57 -28.96
N LYS A 269 0.07 -15.32 -27.94
CA LYS A 269 0.66 -16.34 -27.06
C LYS A 269 0.15 -16.23 -25.61
N ILE A 270 -0.35 -15.07 -25.21
CA ILE A 270 -0.70 -14.78 -23.80
C ILE A 270 -2.08 -14.14 -23.66
N ILE A 271 -2.69 -14.31 -22.49
CA ILE A 271 -3.84 -13.53 -22.05
C ILE A 271 -3.33 -12.16 -21.62
N VAL A 272 -3.81 -11.08 -22.24
CA VAL A 272 -3.47 -9.69 -21.89
C VAL A 272 -4.48 -9.15 -20.87
N PHE A 273 -4.01 -8.86 -19.65
CA PHE A 273 -4.80 -8.29 -18.56
C PHE A 273 -3.89 -7.60 -17.55
N ASN A 274 -4.00 -6.27 -17.43
CA ASN A 274 -3.30 -5.46 -16.42
C ASN A 274 -1.81 -5.77 -16.22
N GLN A 275 -1.11 -6.26 -17.25
CA GLN A 275 0.34 -6.42 -17.16
C GLN A 275 1.01 -5.05 -17.08
N HIS A 276 1.96 -4.93 -16.17
CA HIS A 276 2.84 -3.77 -16.01
C HIS A 276 4.27 -4.20 -16.35
N PRO A 277 4.61 -4.36 -17.64
CA PRO A 277 5.91 -4.88 -18.05
C PRO A 277 7.07 -4.07 -17.47
N ILE A 278 8.19 -4.75 -17.32
CA ILE A 278 9.40 -4.19 -16.73
C ILE A 278 9.95 -3.12 -17.69
N THR A 279 10.39 -2.00 -17.13
CA THR A 279 11.05 -0.96 -17.94
C THR A 279 12.43 -1.47 -18.32
N LEU A 280 12.71 -1.51 -19.62
CA LEU A 280 13.99 -1.97 -20.16
C LEU A 280 14.87 -0.74 -20.41
N HIS A 281 15.70 -0.39 -19.42
CA HIS A 281 16.56 0.79 -19.45
C HIS A 281 17.62 0.69 -20.54
N GLN A 282 18.04 -0.51 -20.94
CA GLN A 282 18.95 -0.69 -22.07
C GLN A 282 18.38 -0.13 -23.39
N LEU A 283 17.05 -0.08 -23.54
CA LEU A 283 16.38 0.41 -24.75
C LEU A 283 16.10 1.92 -24.73
N ASN A 284 16.50 2.64 -23.68
CA ASN A 284 16.29 4.08 -23.55
C ASN A 284 17.11 4.89 -24.58
N LEU A 285 16.52 6.00 -25.07
CA LEU A 285 17.17 6.89 -26.06
C LEU A 285 17.94 8.05 -25.42
N ILE A 286 17.63 8.41 -24.17
CA ILE A 286 18.15 9.59 -23.47
C ILE A 286 18.44 9.19 -21.99
N LYS A 287 19.20 10.00 -21.25
CA LYS A 287 19.33 9.80 -19.81
C LYS A 287 18.00 10.08 -19.10
N ASP A 288 17.60 9.24 -18.14
CA ASP A 288 16.44 9.53 -17.30
C ASP A 288 16.72 10.82 -16.49
N LYS A 289 15.89 11.84 -16.66
CA LYS A 289 15.91 13.02 -15.78
C LYS A 289 15.38 12.60 -14.40
N SER A 290 16.18 12.81 -13.35
CA SER A 290 15.72 12.68 -11.97
C SER A 290 14.68 13.75 -11.68
N ASN A 291 13.57 13.38 -11.05
CA ASN A 291 12.56 14.35 -10.59
C ASN A 291 12.94 15.03 -9.26
N THR A 292 14.10 14.70 -8.69
CA THR A 292 14.58 15.18 -7.39
C THR A 292 16.07 15.53 -7.46
N GLU A 293 16.55 16.41 -6.58
CA GLU A 293 17.93 16.95 -6.64
C GLU A 293 18.98 15.86 -6.40
N TYR A 294 18.71 15.01 -5.41
CA TYR A 294 19.52 13.84 -5.08
C TYR A 294 18.69 12.57 -5.24
N LEU A 295 19.36 11.42 -5.39
CA LEU A 295 18.72 10.12 -5.27
C LEU A 295 18.17 9.93 -3.86
N SER A 296 17.05 9.21 -3.76
CA SER A 296 16.44 8.93 -2.47
C SER A 296 17.20 7.87 -1.71
N LEU A 297 17.41 8.10 -0.41
CA LEU A 297 17.75 7.02 0.49
C LEU A 297 16.64 5.97 0.46
N PRO A 298 16.98 4.67 0.39
CA PRO A 298 16.00 3.60 0.41
C PRO A 298 15.14 3.72 1.68
N CYS A 299 13.86 4.00 1.48
CA CYS A 299 12.91 4.10 2.59
C CYS A 299 12.46 2.71 3.07
N LYS A 300 12.97 1.62 2.50
CA LYS A 300 12.68 0.24 2.89
C LYS A 300 13.97 -0.50 3.20
N THR A 301 13.99 -1.31 4.26
CA THR A 301 15.19 -1.96 4.81
C THR A 301 15.57 -3.26 4.11
N THR A 302 15.14 -3.54 2.88
CA THR A 302 15.31 -4.89 2.30
C THR A 302 15.87 -4.86 0.88
N ASP A 303 16.62 -5.91 0.57
CA ASP A 303 17.10 -6.26 -0.77
C ASP A 303 15.99 -6.04 -1.81
N GLU A 304 16.29 -5.22 -2.83
CA GLU A 304 15.36 -4.91 -3.90
C GLU A 304 15.13 -6.12 -4.83
N GLU A 305 16.00 -7.12 -4.72
CA GLU A 305 16.10 -8.24 -5.66
C GLU A 305 15.05 -9.34 -5.43
N ASN A 306 14.63 -9.59 -4.17
CA ASN A 306 13.80 -10.75 -3.83
C ASN A 306 12.29 -10.43 -3.60
N PHE A 307 11.42 -11.34 -4.03
CA PHE A 307 9.96 -11.23 -3.86
C PHE A 307 9.51 -11.45 -2.40
N SER A 308 8.35 -10.90 -2.00
CA SER A 308 7.91 -10.98 -0.60
C SER A 308 7.23 -12.30 -0.24
N TYR A 309 7.43 -12.75 1.02
CA TYR A 309 6.77 -13.93 1.58
C TYR A 309 5.24 -13.84 1.44
N GLN A 310 4.66 -12.67 1.73
CA GLN A 310 3.21 -12.46 1.64
C GLN A 310 2.69 -12.51 0.19
N ASP A 311 3.47 -11.99 -0.76
CA ASP A 311 3.09 -12.06 -2.17
C ASP A 311 3.07 -13.50 -2.67
N ILE A 312 4.07 -14.32 -2.29
CA ILE A 312 4.10 -15.75 -2.58
C ILE A 312 2.94 -16.48 -1.88
N GLN A 313 2.66 -16.14 -0.61
CA GLN A 313 1.51 -16.69 0.11
C GLN A 313 0.19 -16.39 -0.61
N SER A 314 0.03 -15.16 -1.10
CA SER A 314 -1.13 -14.76 -1.90
C SER A 314 -1.19 -15.50 -3.24
N GLN A 315 -0.06 -15.71 -3.93
CA GLN A 315 -0.02 -16.54 -5.15
C GLN A 315 -0.52 -17.95 -4.85
N ILE A 316 0.08 -18.63 -3.86
CA ILE A 316 -0.25 -20.00 -3.49
C ILE A 316 -1.73 -20.11 -3.11
N LYS A 317 -2.26 -19.17 -2.33
CA LYS A 317 -3.68 -19.15 -1.97
C LYS A 317 -4.59 -19.10 -3.20
N ASN A 318 -4.27 -18.26 -4.18
CA ASN A 318 -5.07 -18.14 -5.40
C ASN A 318 -4.94 -19.40 -6.28
N LEU A 319 -3.74 -19.97 -6.36
CA LEU A 319 -3.49 -21.20 -7.11
C LEU A 319 -4.27 -22.39 -6.52
N LYS A 320 -4.26 -22.58 -5.20
CA LYS A 320 -4.97 -23.68 -4.53
C LYS A 320 -6.48 -23.67 -4.75
N LYS A 321 -7.08 -22.56 -5.21
CA LYS A 321 -8.50 -22.54 -5.57
C LYS A 321 -8.86 -23.42 -6.77
N ILE A 322 -7.88 -23.90 -7.53
CA ILE A 322 -8.06 -24.89 -8.61
C ILE A 322 -8.80 -26.16 -8.14
N VAL A 323 -8.68 -26.52 -6.85
CA VAL A 323 -9.38 -27.65 -6.22
C VAL A 323 -10.90 -27.57 -6.44
N PHE A 324 -11.47 -26.36 -6.40
CA PHE A 324 -12.92 -26.15 -6.56
C PHE A 324 -13.41 -26.23 -8.01
N ILE A 325 -12.48 -26.22 -8.97
CA ILE A 325 -12.80 -26.28 -10.41
C ILE A 325 -12.88 -27.72 -10.88
N HIS A 326 -12.12 -28.62 -10.24
CA HIS A 326 -12.05 -30.03 -10.63
C HIS A 326 -13.42 -30.73 -10.55
N SER A 327 -14.35 -30.23 -9.74
CA SER A 327 -15.71 -30.77 -9.64
C SER A 327 -16.61 -30.40 -10.83
N GLN A 328 -16.13 -29.62 -11.81
CA GLN A 328 -16.91 -29.20 -12.98
C GLN A 328 -16.70 -30.13 -14.18
N ASN A 329 -17.80 -30.66 -14.73
CA ASN A 329 -17.78 -31.66 -15.80
C ASN A 329 -17.22 -31.16 -17.15
N ASP A 330 -17.25 -29.84 -17.38
CA ASP A 330 -16.82 -29.18 -18.62
C ASP A 330 -15.37 -28.66 -18.56
N CYS A 331 -14.61 -29.06 -17.54
CA CYS A 331 -13.20 -28.70 -17.33
C CYS A 331 -12.23 -29.81 -17.76
N ALA A 332 -10.97 -29.42 -17.99
CA ALA A 332 -9.88 -30.37 -18.18
C ALA A 332 -9.52 -31.05 -16.86
N GLN A 333 -9.10 -32.31 -16.93
CA GLN A 333 -8.53 -32.99 -15.78
C GLN A 333 -7.18 -32.36 -15.41
N ILE A 334 -7.02 -32.07 -14.12
CA ILE A 334 -5.79 -31.59 -13.52
C ILE A 334 -5.57 -32.36 -12.23
N ASN A 335 -4.33 -32.79 -11.99
CA ASN A 335 -4.02 -33.52 -10.78
C ASN A 335 -3.93 -32.54 -9.59
N ILE A 336 -5.00 -32.48 -8.80
CA ILE A 336 -5.13 -31.56 -7.67
C ILE A 336 -4.07 -31.82 -6.59
N SER A 337 -3.61 -33.06 -6.44
CA SER A 337 -2.63 -33.42 -5.40
C SER A 337 -1.33 -32.61 -5.53
N ASN A 338 -0.97 -32.21 -6.75
CA ASN A 338 0.18 -31.35 -7.06
C ASN A 338 0.10 -29.96 -6.37
N PHE A 339 -1.09 -29.50 -5.99
CA PHE A 339 -1.32 -28.20 -5.33
C PHE A 339 -1.46 -28.32 -3.81
N ASN A 340 -1.53 -29.52 -3.24
CA ASN A 340 -1.71 -29.70 -1.80
C ASN A 340 -0.39 -29.47 -1.04
N THR A 341 0.71 -29.98 -1.59
CA THR A 341 2.06 -30.00 -1.02
C THR A 341 2.82 -28.67 -1.16
N ILE A 342 2.34 -27.75 -1.99
CA ILE A 342 2.93 -26.41 -2.14
C ILE A 342 2.62 -25.53 -0.93
N GLY A 343 3.66 -24.89 -0.39
CA GLY A 343 3.56 -24.00 0.76
C GLY A 343 4.72 -23.02 0.79
N VAL A 344 4.49 -21.84 1.36
CA VAL A 344 5.50 -20.75 1.35
C VAL A 344 6.79 -21.20 2.05
N LYS A 345 6.68 -21.96 3.15
CA LYS A 345 7.82 -22.55 3.87
C LYS A 345 8.70 -23.47 3.01
N ARG A 346 8.14 -24.10 1.99
CA ARG A 346 8.91 -24.93 1.06
C ARG A 346 9.65 -24.06 0.05
N ILE A 347 8.99 -23.05 -0.49
CA ILE A 347 9.61 -22.11 -1.43
C ILE A 347 10.75 -21.35 -0.73
N SER A 348 10.55 -20.90 0.50
CA SER A 348 11.58 -20.21 1.29
C SER A 348 12.81 -21.06 1.63
N LYS A 349 12.71 -22.39 1.53
CA LYS A 349 13.87 -23.30 1.67
C LYS A 349 14.69 -23.42 0.38
N ILE A 350 14.08 -23.14 -0.77
CA ILE A 350 14.70 -23.27 -2.10
C ILE A 350 15.33 -21.93 -2.52
N THR A 351 14.62 -20.83 -2.27
CA THR A 351 15.06 -19.48 -2.61
C THR A 351 14.78 -18.52 -1.46
N PRO A 352 15.68 -17.57 -1.15
CA PRO A 352 15.43 -16.56 -0.13
C PRO A 352 14.19 -15.74 -0.49
N LEU A 353 13.20 -15.77 0.41
CA LEU A 353 12.05 -14.87 0.33
C LEU A 353 12.32 -13.68 1.22
N ARG A 354 12.00 -12.51 0.70
CA ARG A 354 12.06 -11.28 1.48
C ARG A 354 10.89 -11.25 2.45
N ASP A 355 11.14 -10.88 3.69
CA ASP A 355 10.07 -10.40 4.54
C ASP A 355 9.44 -9.14 3.92
N LEU A 356 8.26 -8.73 4.39
CA LEU A 356 7.72 -7.44 3.99
C LEU A 356 8.75 -6.34 4.27
N GLY A 357 9.26 -5.71 3.20
CA GLY A 357 10.22 -4.61 3.32
C GLY A 357 9.69 -3.53 4.25
N ARG A 358 10.32 -3.39 5.42
CA ARG A 358 9.89 -2.47 6.46
C ARG A 358 10.33 -1.08 6.11
N PHE A 359 9.49 -0.08 6.36
CA PHE A 359 9.91 1.29 6.11
C PHE A 359 11.01 1.66 7.10
N ALA A 360 12.19 2.05 6.61
CA ALA A 360 13.27 2.54 7.44
C ALA A 360 12.77 3.76 8.24
N THR A 361 12.96 3.74 9.56
CA THR A 361 12.60 4.88 10.41
C THR A 361 13.51 6.05 10.07
N LEU A 362 12.94 7.25 9.96
CA LEU A 362 13.74 8.46 9.77
C LEU A 362 14.51 8.77 11.07
N PRO A 363 15.76 9.26 10.98
CA PRO A 363 16.44 9.80 12.15
C PRO A 363 15.57 10.88 12.82
N ALA A 364 15.57 10.89 14.17
CA ALA A 364 14.75 11.83 14.93
C ALA A 364 15.08 13.29 14.57
N GLU A 365 16.38 13.62 14.44
CA GLU A 365 16.87 14.94 13.99
C GLU A 365 16.24 15.38 12.67
N VAL A 366 16.22 14.49 11.67
CA VAL A 366 15.63 14.78 10.35
C VAL A 366 14.13 15.05 10.47
N THR A 367 13.43 14.28 11.29
CA THR A 367 11.97 14.42 11.45
C THR A 367 11.61 15.67 12.24
N PHE A 368 12.31 15.96 13.34
CA PHE A 368 12.09 17.17 14.14
C PHE A 368 12.39 18.43 13.33
N LYS A 369 13.50 18.46 12.57
CA LYS A 369 13.79 19.57 11.66
C LYS A 369 12.67 19.77 10.63
N ALA A 370 12.20 18.68 10.01
CA ALA A 370 11.10 18.77 9.05
C ALA A 370 9.79 19.28 9.67
N ILE A 371 9.47 18.87 10.90
CA ILE A 371 8.31 19.39 11.64
C ILE A 371 8.49 20.90 11.89
N HIS A 372 9.65 21.32 12.39
CA HIS A 372 9.97 22.73 12.62
C HIS A 372 9.80 23.56 11.34
N ASP A 373 10.51 23.19 10.28
CA ASP A 373 10.50 23.89 8.99
C ASP A 373 9.08 23.97 8.41
N SER A 374 8.30 22.89 8.56
CA SER A 374 6.92 22.86 8.10
C SER A 374 6.04 23.88 8.83
N PHE A 375 6.12 23.95 10.17
CA PHE A 375 5.30 24.87 10.94
C PHE A 375 5.75 26.33 10.77
N GLU A 376 7.06 26.57 10.67
CA GLU A 376 7.59 27.91 10.41
C GLU A 376 7.09 28.45 9.06
N PHE A 377 7.17 27.63 8.01
CA PHE A 377 6.73 28.02 6.67
C PHE A 377 5.21 28.23 6.59
N ILE A 378 4.43 27.33 7.21
CA ILE A 378 2.97 27.48 7.31
C ILE A 378 2.63 28.78 8.06
N HIS A 379 3.27 29.03 9.20
CA HIS A 379 3.00 30.23 9.99
C HIS A 379 3.28 31.51 9.20
N LYS A 380 4.37 31.53 8.41
CA LYS A 380 4.78 32.71 7.66
C LYS A 380 3.97 32.95 6.39
N TYR A 381 3.56 31.90 5.67
CA TYR A 381 3.09 32.04 4.29
C TYR A 381 1.69 31.46 4.00
N LEU A 382 1.05 30.76 4.94
CA LEU A 382 -0.24 30.10 4.68
C LEU A 382 -1.30 31.07 4.15
N ASP A 383 -1.55 32.17 4.86
CA ASP A 383 -2.65 33.08 4.52
C ASP A 383 -2.42 33.80 3.20
N ILE A 384 -1.22 34.36 3.03
CA ILE A 384 -0.88 35.12 1.83
C ILE A 384 -0.89 34.26 0.57
N LEU A 385 -0.42 33.01 0.64
CA LEU A 385 -0.39 32.13 -0.53
C LEU A 385 -1.77 31.58 -0.88
N LEU A 386 -2.60 31.24 0.13
CA LEU A 386 -3.98 30.81 -0.11
C LEU A 386 -4.81 31.95 -0.73
N ASP A 387 -4.67 33.18 -0.25
CA ASP A 387 -5.35 34.34 -0.84
C ASP A 387 -4.86 34.61 -2.28
N THR A 388 -3.53 34.72 -2.47
CA THR A 388 -2.95 35.08 -3.77
C THR A 388 -3.25 34.03 -4.84
N ILE A 389 -3.25 32.73 -4.52
CA ILE A 389 -3.53 31.68 -5.53
C ILE A 389 -4.99 31.70 -5.97
N ILE A 390 -5.93 32.06 -5.08
CA ILE A 390 -7.34 32.26 -5.43
C ILE A 390 -7.47 33.49 -6.33
N ARG A 391 -6.87 34.63 -5.95
CA ARG A 391 -6.88 35.84 -6.78
C ARG A 391 -6.32 35.57 -8.17
N TYR A 392 -5.20 34.86 -8.27
CA TYR A 392 -4.64 34.42 -9.55
C TYR A 392 -5.62 33.54 -10.35
N SER A 393 -6.25 32.57 -9.69
CA SER A 393 -7.23 31.67 -10.33
C SER A 393 -8.45 32.45 -10.86
N LEU A 394 -8.93 33.44 -10.11
CA LEU A 394 -10.00 34.35 -10.53
C LEU A 394 -9.58 35.25 -11.69
N PHE A 395 -8.41 35.88 -11.61
CA PHE A 395 -7.82 36.70 -12.66
C PHE A 395 -7.76 35.97 -14.00
N ILE A 396 -7.28 34.71 -14.00
CA ILE A 396 -7.25 33.85 -15.19
C ILE A 396 -8.66 33.46 -15.64
N LYS A 397 -9.57 33.14 -14.71
CA LYS A 397 -10.96 32.79 -15.04
C LYS A 397 -11.71 33.94 -15.71
N ASN A 398 -11.49 35.16 -15.24
CA ASN A 398 -12.06 36.39 -15.78
C ASN A 398 -11.37 36.87 -17.07
N LYS A 399 -10.30 36.18 -17.50
CA LYS A 399 -9.49 36.51 -18.68
C LYS A 399 -8.87 37.91 -18.62
N GLU A 400 -8.46 38.33 -17.42
CA GLU A 400 -7.86 39.65 -17.18
C GLU A 400 -6.42 39.75 -17.71
N GLY A 401 -5.75 38.62 -17.96
CA GLY A 401 -4.43 38.59 -18.58
C GLY A 401 -3.66 37.29 -18.30
N ASP A 402 -2.34 37.34 -18.43
CA ASP A 402 -1.43 36.26 -18.05
C ASP A 402 -0.80 36.50 -16.66
N PHE A 403 0.13 35.63 -16.25
CA PHE A 403 0.83 35.81 -14.98
C PHE A 403 1.64 37.10 -14.91
N LYS A 404 2.20 37.59 -16.02
CA LYS A 404 2.98 38.83 -16.02
C LYS A 404 2.07 40.03 -15.75
N ALA A 405 0.85 40.03 -16.29
CA ALA A 405 -0.16 41.03 -15.97
C ALA A 405 -0.57 40.97 -14.49
N PHE A 406 -0.85 39.77 -13.97
CA PHE A 406 -1.19 39.58 -12.55
C PHE A 406 -0.06 40.00 -11.61
N TYR A 407 1.18 39.62 -11.90
CA TYR A 407 2.37 39.96 -11.10
C TYR A 407 2.58 41.47 -10.94
N ASN A 408 2.26 42.24 -11.99
CA ASN A 408 2.39 43.69 -11.98
C ASN A 408 1.13 44.41 -11.47
N SER A 409 0.04 43.68 -11.20
CA SER A 409 -1.17 44.27 -10.65
C SER A 409 -1.06 44.48 -9.13
N PRO A 410 -1.94 45.33 -8.55
CA PRO A 410 -2.05 45.48 -7.10
C PRO A 410 -2.48 44.20 -6.36
N ASP A 411 -3.02 43.21 -7.08
CA ASP A 411 -3.48 41.95 -6.49
C ASP A 411 -2.35 40.96 -6.18
N PHE A 412 -1.16 41.16 -6.75
CA PHE A 412 0.02 40.38 -6.40
C PHE A 412 0.80 41.06 -5.26
N PRO A 413 0.88 40.46 -4.06
CA PRO A 413 1.48 41.11 -2.91
C PRO A 413 2.98 41.44 -3.09
N ASP A 414 3.38 42.64 -2.70
CA ASP A 414 4.79 43.06 -2.75
C ASP A 414 5.68 42.24 -1.81
N THR A 415 5.12 41.69 -0.73
CA THR A 415 5.80 40.73 0.16
C THR A 415 6.19 39.43 -0.57
N LEU A 416 5.42 38.99 -1.57
CA LEU A 416 5.78 37.83 -2.39
C LEU A 416 6.86 38.19 -3.42
N LYS A 417 6.87 39.43 -3.92
CA LYS A 417 7.95 39.93 -4.80
C LYS A 417 9.27 40.02 -4.04
N SER A 418 9.24 40.57 -2.82
CA SER A 418 10.44 40.81 -2.02
C SER A 418 11.14 39.53 -1.54
N ILE A 419 10.41 38.42 -1.39
CA ILE A 419 10.99 37.10 -1.07
C ILE A 419 11.61 36.38 -2.28
N GLY A 420 11.46 36.93 -3.50
CA GLY A 420 12.12 36.43 -4.71
C GLY A 420 11.19 35.92 -5.82
N ILE A 421 9.86 35.90 -5.63
CA ILE A 421 8.95 35.42 -6.67
C ILE A 421 8.97 36.38 -7.86
N LYS A 422 9.15 35.83 -9.06
CA LYS A 422 9.23 36.59 -10.31
C LYS A 422 8.61 35.88 -11.52
N GLU A 423 8.39 34.58 -11.43
CA GLU A 423 7.81 33.77 -12.51
C GLU A 423 6.69 32.86 -12.00
N LEU A 424 5.82 32.41 -12.90
CA LEU A 424 4.70 31.55 -12.52
C LEU A 424 5.20 30.20 -12.01
N LYS A 425 6.18 29.63 -12.71
CA LYS A 425 6.77 28.32 -12.41
C LYS A 425 8.21 28.29 -12.90
N ILE A 426 9.09 27.66 -12.13
CA ILE A 426 10.51 27.51 -12.46
C ILE A 426 10.67 26.58 -13.67
N PRO A 427 11.50 26.95 -14.66
CA PRO A 427 11.87 26.08 -15.78
C PRO A 427 12.57 24.79 -15.34
N ASP A 428 12.28 23.68 -16.03
CA ASP A 428 12.91 22.37 -15.78
C ASP A 428 14.30 22.27 -16.45
N ASP A 429 15.23 23.09 -15.95
CA ASP A 429 16.63 23.19 -16.38
C ASP A 429 17.62 22.87 -15.24
N GLU A 430 18.92 22.96 -15.53
CA GLU A 430 20.00 22.66 -14.58
C GLU A 430 19.98 23.55 -13.33
N ASN A 431 19.38 24.75 -13.42
CA ASN A 431 19.27 25.71 -12.33
C ASN A 431 17.97 25.55 -11.53
N PHE A 432 17.11 24.57 -11.82
CA PHE A 432 15.81 24.39 -11.18
C PHE A 432 15.90 24.46 -9.65
N PHE A 433 16.78 23.67 -9.02
CA PHE A 433 16.90 23.62 -7.55
C PHE A 433 17.52 24.88 -6.94
N ILE A 434 18.38 25.59 -7.69
CA ILE A 434 18.92 26.89 -7.28
C ILE A 434 17.77 27.92 -7.27
N ASN A 435 17.00 27.98 -8.35
CA ASN A 435 15.84 28.86 -8.49
C ASN A 435 14.72 28.53 -7.48
N LEU A 436 14.57 27.26 -7.12
CA LEU A 436 13.64 26.78 -6.10
C LEU A 436 13.96 27.40 -4.74
N ARG A 437 15.24 27.39 -4.33
CA ARG A 437 15.70 27.98 -3.07
C ARG A 437 15.67 29.51 -3.07
N MET A 438 15.72 30.13 -4.24
CA MET A 438 15.56 31.58 -4.43
C MET A 438 14.08 32.00 -4.55
N ASN A 439 13.13 31.08 -4.37
CA ASN A 439 11.67 31.31 -4.42
C ASN A 439 11.16 31.86 -5.76
N HIS A 440 11.86 31.64 -6.88
CA HIS A 440 11.52 32.32 -8.13
C HIS A 440 10.10 32.00 -8.64
N GLY A 441 9.63 30.76 -8.50
CA GLY A 441 8.34 30.30 -9.02
C GLY A 441 7.19 30.38 -8.02
N PHE A 442 6.12 31.08 -8.38
CA PHE A 442 4.91 31.22 -7.56
C PHE A 442 4.21 29.87 -7.29
N ILE A 443 3.99 29.06 -8.33
CA ILE A 443 3.32 27.76 -8.21
C ILE A 443 4.18 26.77 -7.43
N ASP A 444 5.51 26.82 -7.59
CA ASP A 444 6.43 25.96 -6.86
C ASP A 444 6.43 26.31 -5.36
N PHE A 445 6.41 27.61 -5.03
CA PHE A 445 6.30 28.10 -3.66
C PHE A 445 4.96 27.73 -2.99
N TYR A 446 3.85 27.79 -3.73
CA TYR A 446 2.56 27.25 -3.29
C TYR A 446 2.62 25.73 -3.06
N ASN A 447 3.28 24.97 -3.93
CA ASN A 447 3.46 23.53 -3.73
C ASN A 447 4.34 23.20 -2.52
N ILE A 448 5.33 24.04 -2.18
CA ILE A 448 6.13 23.91 -0.95
C ILE A 448 5.25 24.13 0.29
N LEU A 449 4.31 25.09 0.26
CA LEU A 449 3.31 25.25 1.32
C LEU A 449 2.48 23.98 1.49
N LEU A 450 1.97 23.41 0.39
CA LEU A 450 1.23 22.15 0.46
C LEU A 450 2.08 21.01 1.03
N GLY A 451 3.34 20.87 0.59
CA GLY A 451 4.28 19.90 1.15
C GLY A 451 4.45 20.07 2.66
N SER A 452 4.60 21.32 3.13
CA SER A 452 4.72 21.67 4.55
C SER A 452 3.47 21.27 5.34
N ILE A 453 2.27 21.59 4.83
CA ILE A 453 1.00 21.17 5.43
C ILE A 453 0.92 19.65 5.55
N LEU A 454 1.33 18.92 4.50
CA LEU A 454 1.28 17.46 4.50
C LEU A 454 2.28 16.85 5.49
N VAL A 455 3.45 17.45 5.69
CA VAL A 455 4.41 17.05 6.75
C VAL A 455 3.80 17.28 8.13
N ALA A 456 3.22 18.46 8.39
CA ALA A 456 2.61 18.80 9.67
C ALA A 456 1.42 17.88 10.00
N LEU A 457 0.47 17.72 9.08
CA LEU A 457 -0.64 16.78 9.23
C LEU A 457 -0.12 15.35 9.40
N GLY A 458 0.86 14.97 8.60
CA GLY A 458 1.42 13.63 8.58
C GLY A 458 2.09 13.20 9.87
N ALA A 459 2.87 14.11 10.46
CA ALA A 459 3.61 13.91 11.70
C ALA A 459 2.72 13.91 12.94
N ILE A 460 1.66 14.74 12.97
CA ILE A 460 0.89 14.99 14.19
C ILE A 460 -0.42 14.18 14.26
N THR A 461 -1.10 13.95 13.13
CA THR A 461 -2.38 13.22 13.14
C THR A 461 -2.22 11.70 13.13
N ALA A 462 -0.99 11.23 12.87
CA ALA A 462 -0.64 9.82 12.73
C ALA A 462 -1.54 9.06 11.75
N ARG A 463 -2.05 9.69 10.68
CA ARG A 463 -2.94 9.07 9.68
C ARG A 463 -2.16 8.38 8.56
N ARG A 464 -2.81 7.47 7.82
CA ARG A 464 -2.26 6.91 6.56
C ARG A 464 -2.38 7.94 5.45
N ILE A 465 -1.54 7.83 4.40
CA ILE A 465 -1.60 8.70 3.21
C ILE A 465 -3.04 8.84 2.71
N SER A 466 -3.70 7.72 2.51
CA SER A 466 -5.03 7.67 1.94
C SER A 466 -6.10 8.19 2.92
N GLU A 467 -5.84 8.23 4.24
CA GLU A 467 -6.75 8.85 5.22
C GLU A 467 -6.61 10.37 5.16
N ILE A 468 -5.39 10.90 4.96
CA ILE A 468 -5.13 12.35 4.81
C ILE A 468 -5.68 12.87 3.48
N ILE A 469 -5.41 12.17 2.38
CA ILE A 469 -5.85 12.58 1.03
C ILE A 469 -7.39 12.65 0.96
N ASP A 470 -8.10 11.76 1.65
CA ASP A 470 -9.57 11.68 1.61
C ASP A 470 -10.27 12.51 2.70
N LEU A 471 -9.54 13.32 3.47
CA LEU A 471 -10.18 14.24 4.42
C LEU A 471 -11.20 15.11 3.69
N GLN A 472 -12.42 15.17 4.23
CA GLN A 472 -13.51 15.92 3.62
C GLN A 472 -13.14 17.41 3.50
N SER A 473 -13.63 18.09 2.46
CA SER A 473 -13.20 19.44 2.12
C SER A 473 -13.70 20.53 3.07
N LEU A 474 -14.84 20.33 3.74
CA LEU A 474 -15.54 21.36 4.52
C LEU A 474 -15.97 20.93 5.93
N ASP A 475 -15.98 19.63 6.24
CA ASP A 475 -16.62 19.09 7.44
C ASP A 475 -15.78 18.02 8.15
N CYS A 476 -14.45 18.18 8.13
CA CYS A 476 -13.54 17.22 8.75
C CYS A 476 -13.06 17.64 10.14
N LEU A 477 -13.38 18.86 10.61
CA LEU A 477 -13.05 19.36 11.93
C LEU A 477 -14.24 19.27 12.92
N LEU A 478 -13.96 18.82 14.15
CA LEU A 478 -14.86 18.89 15.30
C LEU A 478 -14.25 19.76 16.41
N PRO A 479 -15.08 20.49 17.18
CA PRO A 479 -16.51 20.70 16.96
C PRO A 479 -16.79 21.48 15.66
N LYS A 480 -17.91 21.16 15.01
CA LYS A 480 -18.27 21.79 13.73
C LYS A 480 -18.53 23.28 13.91
N ASN A 481 -18.17 24.08 12.90
CA ASN A 481 -18.44 25.53 12.86
C ASN A 481 -17.83 26.34 14.00
N VAL A 482 -16.81 25.81 14.67
CA VAL A 482 -16.07 26.52 15.71
C VAL A 482 -14.76 27.03 15.13
N ASP A 483 -14.50 28.32 15.27
CA ASP A 483 -13.26 28.95 14.84
C ASP A 483 -12.15 28.75 15.90
N PRO A 484 -11.10 27.95 15.61
CA PRO A 484 -10.03 27.67 16.56
C PRO A 484 -9.13 28.87 16.87
N PHE A 485 -9.30 30.02 16.19
CA PHE A 485 -8.54 31.24 16.44
C PHE A 485 -9.21 32.14 17.48
N THR A 486 -10.52 32.06 17.65
CA THR A 486 -11.28 32.99 18.50
C THR A 486 -11.91 32.33 19.72
N THR A 487 -12.00 31.00 19.72
CA THR A 487 -12.61 30.24 20.83
C THR A 487 -11.61 29.95 21.96
N GLU A 488 -12.12 29.90 23.19
CA GLU A 488 -11.40 29.32 24.33
C GLU A 488 -11.36 27.78 24.30
N HIS A 489 -12.19 27.16 23.45
CA HIS A 489 -12.24 25.72 23.27
C HIS A 489 -10.92 25.17 22.69
N LYS A 490 -10.32 24.19 23.34
CA LYS A 490 -9.01 23.62 22.94
C LYS A 490 -9.08 22.18 22.45
N GLU A 491 -10.25 21.54 22.52
CA GLU A 491 -10.43 20.11 22.26
C GLU A 491 -10.96 19.85 20.85
N PHE A 492 -10.06 19.84 19.88
CA PHE A 492 -10.43 19.60 18.49
C PHE A 492 -10.22 18.15 18.09
N GLU A 493 -11.05 17.65 17.18
CA GLU A 493 -10.88 16.34 16.56
C GLU A 493 -10.92 16.42 15.03
N VAL A 494 -10.22 15.50 14.36
CA VAL A 494 -10.31 15.31 12.91
C VAL A 494 -11.11 14.05 12.59
N ILE A 495 -12.06 14.20 11.67
CA ILE A 495 -12.89 13.12 11.16
C ILE A 495 -12.26 12.51 9.91
N PHE A 496 -12.18 11.19 9.85
CA PHE A 496 -11.66 10.46 8.69
C PHE A 496 -12.31 9.08 8.54
N ASP A 497 -12.21 8.52 7.34
CA ASP A 497 -12.63 7.14 7.07
C ASP A 497 -11.47 6.17 7.30
N ASN A 498 -11.62 5.24 8.27
CA ASN A 498 -10.58 4.28 8.59
C ASN A 498 -10.36 3.31 7.41
N ARG A 499 -9.14 3.32 6.83
CA ARG A 499 -8.86 2.60 5.57
C ARG A 499 -8.90 1.08 5.71
N LYS A 500 -8.65 0.55 6.91
CA LYS A 500 -8.58 -0.89 7.20
C LYS A 500 -9.88 -1.48 7.78
N SER A 501 -10.93 -0.69 7.96
CA SER A 501 -12.23 -1.17 8.42
C SER A 501 -13.27 -1.22 7.29
N GLY A 502 -14.43 -1.80 7.60
CA GLY A 502 -15.61 -1.81 6.73
C GLY A 502 -15.70 -2.97 5.74
N VAL A 503 -16.78 -2.97 4.94
CA VAL A 503 -17.12 -4.05 4.00
C VAL A 503 -16.73 -3.65 2.56
N GLY A 504 -16.19 -4.60 1.79
CA GLY A 504 -15.81 -4.43 0.38
C GLY A 504 -16.99 -4.58 -0.60
N GLY A 505 -16.72 -4.52 -1.91
CA GLY A 505 -17.72 -4.73 -2.96
C GLY A 505 -18.42 -3.46 -3.47
N ILE A 506 -19.60 -3.63 -4.09
CA ILE A 506 -20.40 -2.55 -4.69
C ILE A 506 -20.94 -1.58 -3.63
N ASN A 507 -21.29 -2.09 -2.45
CA ASN A 507 -21.72 -1.31 -1.28
C ASN A 507 -20.55 -1.06 -0.33
N PHE A 508 -19.50 -0.41 -0.85
CA PHE A 508 -18.30 -0.12 -0.09
C PHE A 508 -18.57 0.91 1.01
N HIS A 509 -18.47 0.49 2.28
CA HIS A 509 -18.60 1.38 3.43
C HIS A 509 -17.39 1.21 4.36
N ARG A 510 -16.76 2.33 4.75
CA ARG A 510 -15.74 2.38 5.79
C ARG A 510 -16.35 2.87 7.09
N GLU A 511 -15.75 2.49 8.20
CA GLU A 511 -16.08 3.09 9.48
C GLU A 511 -15.52 4.51 9.54
N LYS A 512 -16.40 5.47 9.86
CA LYS A 512 -16.06 6.87 10.07
C LYS A 512 -15.65 7.06 11.53
N MET A 513 -14.48 7.65 11.76
CA MET A 513 -13.90 7.85 13.09
C MET A 513 -13.50 9.31 13.28
N ALA A 514 -13.44 9.76 14.53
CA ALA A 514 -12.88 11.05 14.91
C ALA A 514 -11.73 10.85 15.91
N ARG A 515 -10.67 11.66 15.81
CA ARG A 515 -9.49 11.58 16.70
C ARG A 515 -8.99 12.95 17.11
N PRO A 516 -8.54 13.13 18.36
CA PRO A 516 -8.11 14.43 18.86
C PRO A 516 -6.88 14.95 18.10
N ILE A 517 -6.83 16.26 17.92
CA ILE A 517 -5.74 16.97 17.27
C ILE A 517 -5.37 18.23 18.07
N PRO A 518 -4.09 18.64 18.08
CA PRO A 518 -3.69 19.89 18.69
C PRO A 518 -4.34 21.10 17.99
N SER A 519 -4.62 22.17 18.75
CA SER A 519 -5.20 23.42 18.24
C SER A 519 -4.43 24.01 17.04
N ILE A 520 -3.10 23.87 16.99
CA ILE A 520 -2.30 24.33 15.84
C ILE A 520 -2.68 23.61 14.54
N ILE A 521 -3.01 22.31 14.60
CA ILE A 521 -3.49 21.55 13.44
C ILE A 521 -4.93 21.94 13.12
N ALA A 522 -5.79 22.10 14.13
CA ALA A 522 -7.17 22.55 13.94
C ALA A 522 -7.22 23.89 13.19
N LYS A 523 -6.34 24.83 13.56
CA LYS A 523 -6.16 26.12 12.87
C LYS A 523 -5.81 26.00 11.40
N ILE A 524 -4.92 25.06 11.05
CA ILE A 524 -4.55 24.79 9.66
C ILE A 524 -5.74 24.19 8.90
N ILE A 525 -6.39 23.17 9.47
CA ILE A 525 -7.57 22.52 8.86
C ILE A 525 -8.67 23.55 8.63
N TYR A 526 -9.00 24.37 9.63
CA TYR A 526 -10.03 25.39 9.53
C TYR A 526 -9.75 26.39 8.40
N LYS A 527 -8.50 26.87 8.27
CA LYS A 527 -8.12 27.76 7.16
C LYS A 527 -8.28 27.09 5.80
N LEU A 528 -7.95 25.80 5.69
CA LEU A 528 -8.15 25.03 4.47
C LEU A 528 -9.64 24.80 4.15
N GLU A 529 -10.49 24.56 5.17
CA GLU A 529 -11.94 24.46 4.98
C GLU A 529 -12.51 25.78 4.44
N LYS A 530 -12.11 26.93 5.01
CA LYS A 530 -12.50 28.26 4.51
C LYS A 530 -12.01 28.52 3.09
N PHE A 531 -10.75 28.18 2.82
CA PHE A 531 -10.18 28.26 1.48
C PHE A 531 -10.97 27.43 0.46
N ASN A 532 -11.35 26.21 0.83
CA ASN A 532 -12.17 25.34 -0.02
C ASN A 532 -13.58 25.90 -0.22
N SER A 533 -14.18 26.56 0.78
CA SER A 533 -15.46 27.29 0.60
C SER A 533 -15.32 28.35 -0.49
N VAL A 534 -14.26 29.17 -0.45
CA VAL A 534 -14.04 30.22 -1.48
C VAL A 534 -13.88 29.62 -2.87
N ILE A 535 -13.19 28.49 -3.03
CA ILE A 535 -13.07 27.76 -4.31
C ILE A 535 -14.45 27.36 -4.84
N LEU A 536 -15.33 26.86 -3.97
CA LEU A 536 -16.67 26.39 -4.34
C LEU A 536 -17.62 27.57 -4.65
N ASP A 537 -17.63 28.60 -3.80
CA ASP A 537 -18.49 29.78 -3.96
C ASP A 537 -18.19 30.51 -5.27
N ASN A 538 -16.91 30.51 -5.68
CA ASN A 538 -16.47 31.08 -6.95
C ASN A 538 -16.58 30.13 -8.14
N ASN A 539 -17.18 28.94 -7.99
CA ASN A 539 -17.29 27.94 -9.05
C ASN A 539 -15.95 27.64 -9.74
N LEU A 540 -14.86 27.52 -8.97
CA LEU A 540 -13.54 27.12 -9.46
C LEU A 540 -13.37 25.60 -9.48
N SER A 541 -14.19 24.87 -8.72
CA SER A 541 -14.30 23.41 -8.76
C SER A 541 -15.63 22.93 -8.19
N LYS A 542 -15.89 21.63 -8.24
CA LYS A 542 -17.07 20.99 -7.65
C LYS A 542 -16.70 20.30 -6.34
N LEU A 543 -17.65 20.18 -5.42
CA LEU A 543 -17.46 19.49 -4.14
C LEU A 543 -16.95 18.05 -4.32
N SER A 544 -17.39 17.34 -5.37
CA SER A 544 -16.94 15.98 -5.69
C SER A 544 -15.47 15.87 -6.11
N ASP A 545 -14.87 16.99 -6.51
CA ASP A 545 -13.58 17.05 -7.21
C ASP A 545 -12.45 17.59 -6.32
N ILE A 546 -12.78 18.01 -5.09
CA ILE A 546 -11.84 18.50 -4.07
C ILE A 546 -11.96 17.71 -2.77
N ASN A 547 -10.92 17.76 -1.94
CA ASN A 547 -10.84 17.27 -0.56
C ASN A 547 -10.28 18.41 0.32
N LEU A 548 -9.82 18.15 1.54
CA LEU A 548 -9.25 19.19 2.39
C LEU A 548 -8.02 19.87 1.76
N VAL A 549 -7.07 19.06 1.25
CA VAL A 549 -5.85 19.54 0.58
C VAL A 549 -5.94 19.22 -0.90
N ASN A 550 -5.78 20.23 -1.75
CA ASN A 550 -6.04 20.14 -3.19
C ASN A 550 -4.83 20.55 -4.03
N ARG A 551 -4.66 19.89 -5.18
CA ARG A 551 -3.73 20.32 -6.22
C ARG A 551 -4.38 21.40 -7.07
N TYR A 552 -3.64 22.47 -7.31
CA TYR A 552 -3.95 23.46 -8.34
C TYR A 552 -3.20 23.17 -9.64
N SER A 553 -3.90 23.21 -10.77
CA SER A 553 -3.34 23.03 -12.11
C SER A 553 -3.34 24.37 -12.85
N TYR A 554 -2.26 25.14 -12.77
CA TYR A 554 -2.15 26.46 -13.44
C TYR A 554 -2.40 26.40 -14.95
N ALA A 555 -2.00 25.33 -15.63
CA ALA A 555 -2.22 25.15 -17.07
C ALA A 555 -3.70 25.00 -17.47
N ARG A 556 -4.55 24.55 -16.54
CA ARG A 556 -5.99 24.35 -16.76
C ARG A 556 -6.84 25.30 -15.91
N ASN A 557 -6.22 26.03 -14.99
CA ASN A 557 -6.88 26.79 -13.94
C ASN A 557 -7.93 25.96 -13.18
N THR A 558 -7.57 24.75 -12.72
CA THR A 558 -8.50 23.85 -12.02
C THR A 558 -7.93 23.29 -10.73
N TRP A 559 -8.85 23.00 -9.78
CA TRP A 559 -8.56 22.37 -8.51
C TRP A 559 -8.99 20.91 -8.52
N SER A 560 -8.12 20.02 -8.03
CA SER A 560 -8.38 18.58 -8.01
C SER A 560 -7.80 17.89 -6.78
N LYS A 561 -8.40 16.77 -6.40
CA LYS A 561 -7.90 15.88 -5.34
C LYS A 561 -6.45 15.47 -5.55
N LEU A 562 -5.71 15.36 -4.45
CA LEU A 562 -4.39 14.75 -4.45
C LEU A 562 -4.47 13.25 -4.81
N SER A 563 -3.46 12.77 -5.53
CA SER A 563 -3.19 11.34 -5.71
C SER A 563 -2.02 10.92 -4.83
N HIS A 564 -1.81 9.62 -4.67
CA HIS A 564 -0.62 9.08 -3.99
C HIS A 564 0.69 9.59 -4.62
N SER A 565 0.74 9.72 -5.95
CA SER A 565 1.93 10.22 -6.66
C SER A 565 2.15 11.71 -6.41
N THR A 566 1.11 12.54 -6.54
CA THR A 566 1.20 13.97 -6.28
C THR A 566 1.58 14.25 -4.83
N TYR A 567 1.00 13.52 -3.87
CA TYR A 567 1.37 13.61 -2.46
C TYR A 567 2.86 13.33 -2.24
N GLY A 568 3.40 12.26 -2.85
CA GLY A 568 4.82 11.94 -2.78
C GLY A 568 5.72 13.02 -3.40
N ASN A 569 5.31 13.58 -4.53
CA ASN A 569 6.06 14.66 -5.19
C ASN A 569 6.08 15.96 -4.36
N LEU A 570 4.98 16.30 -3.68
CA LEU A 570 4.95 17.46 -2.78
C LEU A 570 5.90 17.28 -1.58
N LEU A 571 5.96 16.06 -1.01
CA LEU A 571 6.95 15.75 0.02
C LEU A 571 8.38 15.79 -0.50
N ASN A 572 8.62 15.35 -1.75
CA ASN A 572 9.96 15.47 -2.36
C ASN A 572 10.36 16.93 -2.52
N LEU A 573 9.47 17.77 -3.07
CA LEU A 573 9.69 19.20 -3.26
C LEU A 573 9.98 19.91 -1.92
N PHE A 574 9.24 19.56 -0.86
CA PHE A 574 9.54 20.03 0.50
C PHE A 574 10.98 19.68 0.92
N CYS A 575 11.40 18.43 0.69
CA CYS A 575 12.74 17.97 1.08
C CYS A 575 13.85 18.66 0.27
N ASP A 576 13.63 18.91 -1.02
CA ASP A 576 14.57 19.61 -1.89
C ASP A 576 14.70 21.09 -1.49
N TYR A 577 13.57 21.74 -1.16
CA TYR A 577 13.55 23.14 -0.72
C TYR A 577 14.23 23.35 0.64
N PHE A 578 13.85 22.58 1.67
CA PHE A 578 14.42 22.69 3.03
C PHE A 578 15.73 21.94 3.21
N GLN A 579 16.23 21.33 2.13
CA GLN A 579 17.47 20.60 2.08
C GLN A 579 17.60 19.57 3.22
N THR A 580 16.69 18.62 3.30
CA THR A 580 16.77 17.54 4.30
C THR A 580 18.12 16.81 4.22
N LYS A 581 18.59 16.24 5.34
CA LYS A 581 19.95 15.68 5.47
C LYS A 581 20.33 14.78 4.27
N VAL A 582 21.53 15.01 3.76
CA VAL A 582 22.19 14.19 2.73
C VAL A 582 23.27 13.37 3.40
N ILE A 583 23.42 12.12 2.99
CA ILE A 583 24.49 11.24 3.47
C ILE A 583 25.22 10.63 2.29
N GLU A 584 26.48 10.31 2.48
CA GLU A 584 27.22 9.42 1.60
C GLU A 584 26.71 8.00 1.80
N PHE A 585 26.09 7.43 0.76
CA PHE A 585 25.49 6.10 0.80
C PHE A 585 26.48 5.02 0.36
N THR A 586 27.19 5.29 -0.73
CA THR A 586 28.38 4.55 -1.18
C THR A 586 29.47 5.57 -1.54
N PRO A 587 30.76 5.18 -1.65
CA PRO A 587 31.82 6.12 -2.02
C PRO A 587 31.45 6.88 -3.31
N ASN A 588 31.42 8.21 -3.23
CA ASN A 588 31.01 9.12 -4.30
C ASN A 588 29.52 9.09 -4.70
N GLU A 589 28.64 8.47 -3.89
CA GLU A 589 27.19 8.49 -4.10
C GLU A 589 26.46 9.11 -2.91
N TYR A 590 25.95 10.33 -3.11
CA TYR A 590 25.20 11.06 -2.09
C TYR A 590 23.69 10.86 -2.27
N ARG A 591 23.00 10.51 -1.18
CA ARG A 591 21.54 10.33 -1.17
C ARG A 591 20.88 11.19 -0.10
N ARG A 592 19.67 11.68 -0.38
CA ARG A 592 18.87 12.55 0.51
C ARG A 592 17.78 11.76 1.23
N TYR A 593 17.50 12.14 2.47
CA TYR A 593 16.31 11.67 3.19
C TYR A 593 15.04 12.33 2.63
N TYR A 594 14.37 11.68 1.67
CA TYR A 594 13.03 12.09 1.27
C TYR A 594 11.97 11.45 2.16
N ILE A 595 11.20 12.30 2.81
CA ILE A 595 10.21 11.90 3.81
C ILE A 595 9.06 11.16 3.14
N ARG A 596 8.57 10.10 3.80
CA ARG A 596 7.34 9.38 3.44
C ARG A 596 6.36 9.42 4.60
N GLN A 597 5.07 9.54 4.29
CA GLN A 597 4.02 9.59 5.32
C GLN A 597 4.01 8.39 6.27
N HIS A 598 4.38 7.20 5.78
CA HIS A 598 4.47 6.04 6.65
C HIS A 598 5.56 6.21 7.73
N GLN A 599 6.66 6.88 7.40
CA GLN A 599 7.72 7.21 8.35
C GLN A 599 7.24 8.25 9.37
N LEU A 600 6.49 9.28 8.94
CA LEU A 600 5.90 10.27 9.83
C LEU A 600 4.90 9.65 10.82
N ARG A 601 3.99 8.80 10.33
CA ARG A 601 3.06 8.05 11.19
C ARG A 601 3.80 7.13 12.16
N ARG A 602 4.87 6.48 11.72
CA ARG A 602 5.69 5.61 12.57
C ARG A 602 6.40 6.41 13.65
N PHE A 603 7.01 7.53 13.29
CA PHE A 603 7.67 8.44 14.21
C PHE A 603 6.72 8.91 15.32
N PHE A 604 5.48 9.29 14.99
CA PHE A 604 4.47 9.60 16.00
C PHE A 604 4.24 8.45 16.97
N ALA A 605 4.04 7.23 16.45
CA ALA A 605 3.80 6.06 17.29
C ALA A 605 4.98 5.76 18.23
N MET A 606 6.21 5.92 17.73
CA MET A 606 7.43 5.78 18.53
C MET A 606 7.53 6.86 19.61
N MET A 607 7.33 8.14 19.27
CA MET A 607 7.36 9.23 20.24
C MET A 607 6.30 9.07 21.34
N PHE A 608 5.09 8.66 20.95
CA PHE A 608 4.01 8.39 21.90
C PHE A 608 4.38 7.24 22.86
N PHE A 609 4.90 6.14 22.31
CA PHE A 609 5.35 5.00 23.09
C PHE A 609 6.53 5.36 24.01
N TRP A 610 7.49 6.18 23.58
CA TRP A 610 8.55 6.67 24.46
C TRP A 610 8.04 7.53 25.61
N SER A 611 6.96 8.30 25.39
CA SER A 611 6.39 9.17 26.41
C SER A 611 5.49 8.44 27.44
N LYS A 612 4.82 7.36 27.04
CA LYS A 612 3.79 6.67 27.83
C LYS A 612 4.00 5.17 28.01
N SER A 613 5.07 4.60 27.46
CA SER A 613 5.38 3.18 27.52
C SER A 613 4.15 2.30 27.22
N PHE A 614 4.01 1.18 27.95
CA PHE A 614 2.93 0.22 27.85
C PHE A 614 1.57 0.80 28.29
N ASP A 615 1.51 1.79 29.17
CA ASP A 615 0.26 2.43 29.61
C ASP A 615 -0.46 3.14 28.45
N GLY A 616 0.32 3.61 27.48
CA GLY A 616 -0.21 4.30 26.30
C GLY A 616 -0.65 3.37 25.16
N LEU A 617 -0.41 2.06 25.22
CA LEU A 617 -0.59 1.19 24.04
C LEU A 617 -2.05 1.11 23.57
N ASP A 618 -3.01 1.03 24.48
CA ASP A 618 -4.42 1.01 24.10
C ASP A 618 -4.89 2.36 23.56
N THR A 619 -4.45 3.47 24.18
CA THR A 619 -4.70 4.82 23.65
C THR A 619 -4.10 4.98 22.26
N LEU A 620 -2.89 4.46 22.03
CA LEU A 620 -2.23 4.53 20.74
C LEU A 620 -2.93 3.63 19.70
N ARG A 621 -3.43 2.45 20.10
CA ARG A 621 -4.27 1.57 19.27
C ARG A 621 -5.54 2.28 18.82
N TYR A 622 -6.26 2.85 19.80
CA TYR A 622 -7.43 3.67 19.54
C TYR A 622 -7.06 4.81 18.58
N PHE A 623 -6.04 5.59 18.90
CA PHE A 623 -5.61 6.75 18.11
C PHE A 623 -5.32 6.34 16.66
N LEU A 624 -4.49 5.32 16.44
CA LEU A 624 -4.09 4.84 15.12
C LEU A 624 -5.22 4.12 14.34
N GLY A 625 -6.34 3.79 14.97
CA GLY A 625 -7.43 3.03 14.35
C GLY A 625 -7.01 1.61 13.99
N HIS A 626 -6.15 1.00 14.81
CA HIS A 626 -5.74 -0.40 14.68
C HIS A 626 -6.71 -1.29 15.45
N THR A 627 -7.11 -2.41 14.85
CA THR A 627 -7.94 -3.44 15.51
C THR A 627 -7.09 -4.44 16.30
N ASP A 628 -5.80 -4.54 15.99
CA ASP A 628 -4.89 -5.55 16.53
C ASP A 628 -3.73 -4.89 17.30
N ILE A 629 -3.57 -5.29 18.56
CA ILE A 629 -2.59 -4.72 19.49
C ILE A 629 -1.21 -5.38 19.39
N GLU A 630 -1.15 -6.67 19.02
CA GLU A 630 0.09 -7.41 18.80
C GLU A 630 0.80 -6.84 17.56
N HIS A 631 0.05 -6.66 16.48
CA HIS A 631 0.53 -5.97 15.28
C HIS A 631 0.99 -4.54 15.55
N LEU A 632 0.36 -3.83 16.50
CA LEU A 632 0.80 -2.49 16.90
C LEU A 632 2.12 -2.54 17.70
N TYR A 633 2.24 -3.47 18.65
CA TYR A 633 3.43 -3.60 19.49
C TYR A 633 4.66 -3.89 18.62
N HIS A 634 4.60 -4.91 17.77
CA HIS A 634 5.70 -5.23 16.85
C HIS A 634 6.02 -4.07 15.91
N TYR A 635 5.01 -3.34 15.44
CA TYR A 635 5.21 -2.16 14.59
C TYR A 635 6.05 -1.07 15.26
N ILE A 636 5.91 -0.90 16.59
CA ILE A 636 6.58 0.12 17.39
C ILE A 636 7.95 -0.32 17.89
N THR A 637 8.10 -1.56 18.37
CA THR A 637 9.29 -2.01 19.10
C THR A 637 10.40 -2.54 18.20
N GLU A 638 10.06 -3.02 17.02
CA GLU A 638 11.00 -3.57 16.03
C GLU A 638 12.09 -2.61 15.50
N PRO A 639 11.90 -1.27 15.38
CA PRO A 639 12.97 -0.33 15.02
C PRO A 639 13.72 0.24 16.23
N LEU A 640 13.28 -0.06 17.46
CA LEU A 640 13.93 0.49 18.66
C LEU A 640 15.26 -0.21 18.85
N THR A 641 16.30 0.56 19.19
CA THR A 641 17.54 -0.04 19.65
C THR A 641 17.26 -0.83 20.91
N GLY A 642 17.99 -1.94 21.11
CA GLY A 642 17.89 -2.75 22.33
C GLY A 642 17.99 -1.88 23.59
N SER A 643 18.93 -0.93 23.61
CA SER A 643 19.11 0.03 24.71
C SER A 643 17.89 0.89 25.03
N VAL A 644 17.19 1.42 24.02
CA VAL A 644 15.99 2.26 24.23
C VAL A 644 14.84 1.40 24.73
N LEU A 645 14.67 0.19 24.16
CA LEU A 645 13.65 -0.74 24.60
C LEU A 645 13.93 -1.23 26.03
N ASN A 646 15.18 -1.48 26.39
CA ASN A 646 15.61 -1.89 27.73
C ASN A 646 15.38 -0.76 28.75
N GLY A 647 15.62 0.50 28.38
CA GLY A 647 15.26 1.66 29.19
C GLY A 647 13.75 1.76 29.47
N VAL A 648 12.91 1.51 28.46
CA VAL A 648 11.45 1.49 28.63
C VAL A 648 11.00 0.34 29.52
N LYS A 649 11.53 -0.87 29.29
CA LYS A 649 11.24 -2.06 30.11
C LYS A 649 11.66 -1.86 31.57
N SER A 650 12.87 -1.35 31.80
CA SER A 650 13.40 -1.13 33.15
C SER A 650 12.57 -0.10 33.92
N HIS A 651 12.17 0.99 33.26
CA HIS A 651 11.27 1.97 33.84
C HIS A 651 9.91 1.35 34.24
N THR A 652 9.29 0.58 33.33
CA THR A 652 7.99 -0.08 33.60
C THR A 652 8.09 -1.10 34.73
N ILE A 653 9.13 -1.92 34.78
CA ILE A 653 9.36 -2.86 35.90
C ILE A 653 9.55 -2.09 37.21
N SER A 654 10.30 -0.98 37.19
CA SER A 654 10.55 -0.16 38.39
C SER A 654 9.25 0.41 38.96
N GLU A 655 8.40 1.00 38.12
CA GLU A 655 7.13 1.59 38.56
C GLU A 655 6.15 0.51 39.07
N ALA A 656 6.09 -0.65 38.39
CA ALA A 656 5.29 -1.79 38.84
C ALA A 656 5.76 -2.35 40.19
N TYR A 657 7.08 -2.47 40.39
CA TYR A 657 7.67 -2.94 41.64
C TYR A 657 7.43 -1.96 42.81
N LEU A 658 7.44 -0.66 42.53
CA LEU A 658 7.17 0.39 43.52
C LEU A 658 5.67 0.58 43.83
N GLY A 659 4.78 -0.18 43.18
CA GLY A 659 3.33 -0.07 43.36
C GLY A 659 2.76 1.28 42.92
N LYS A 660 3.46 2.01 42.05
CA LYS A 660 2.96 3.26 41.46
C LYS A 660 1.98 2.96 40.34
N SER A 661 1.12 3.92 40.01
CA SER A 661 0.15 3.80 38.92
C SER A 661 0.85 3.45 37.60
N GLY A 662 0.52 2.29 37.02
CA GLY A 662 1.14 1.75 35.82
C GLY A 662 0.51 0.40 35.42
N PRO A 663 1.05 -0.31 34.41
CA PRO A 663 0.45 -1.52 33.90
C PRO A 663 0.76 -2.70 34.82
N ILE A 664 -0.20 -3.61 35.01
CA ILE A 664 -0.01 -4.79 35.86
C ILE A 664 1.05 -5.70 35.21
N VAL A 665 2.16 -5.91 35.93
CA VAL A 665 3.22 -6.85 35.53
C VAL A 665 3.05 -8.14 36.33
N LYS A 666 2.78 -9.25 35.64
CA LYS A 666 2.79 -10.58 36.24
C LYS A 666 4.19 -11.00 36.64
N ASN A 667 4.30 -11.75 37.74
CA ASN A 667 5.53 -12.26 38.32
C ASN A 667 6.47 -11.18 38.87
N ILE A 668 5.99 -9.95 39.08
CA ILE A 668 6.80 -8.84 39.59
C ILE A 668 7.34 -9.12 41.00
N GLU A 669 6.62 -9.92 41.79
CA GLU A 669 7.00 -10.40 43.11
C GLU A 669 8.32 -11.18 43.11
N ASN A 670 8.62 -11.87 42.00
CA ASN A 670 9.85 -12.65 41.86
C ASN A 670 11.09 -11.76 41.66
N LEU A 671 10.92 -10.49 41.30
CA LEU A 671 12.02 -9.54 41.11
C LEU A 671 12.83 -9.34 42.40
N ARG A 672 12.18 -9.41 43.58
CA ARG A 672 12.86 -9.22 44.87
C ARG A 672 13.96 -10.27 45.09
N ALA A 673 13.68 -11.54 44.79
CA ALA A 673 14.64 -12.63 44.92
C ALA A 673 15.83 -12.44 43.97
N VAL A 674 15.56 -12.05 42.72
CA VAL A 674 16.61 -11.75 41.73
C VAL A 674 17.50 -10.59 42.16
N LEU A 675 16.91 -9.49 42.66
CA LEU A 675 17.66 -8.33 43.13
C LEU A 675 18.55 -8.67 44.35
N ILE A 676 18.05 -9.47 45.29
CA ILE A 676 18.82 -9.91 46.47
C ILE A 676 19.99 -10.81 46.06
N SER A 677 19.72 -11.83 45.24
CA SER A 677 20.71 -12.80 44.78
C SER A 677 21.81 -12.12 43.94
N HIS A 678 21.41 -11.32 42.95
CA HIS A 678 22.36 -10.81 41.96
C HIS A 678 23.21 -9.63 42.47
N PHE A 679 22.71 -8.84 43.42
CA PHE A 679 23.47 -7.73 44.02
C PHE A 679 24.05 -8.05 45.40
N ASN A 680 23.90 -9.30 45.88
CA ASN A 680 24.44 -9.80 47.14
C ASN A 680 24.11 -8.89 48.34
N VAL A 681 22.82 -8.57 48.50
CA VAL A 681 22.31 -7.70 49.58
C VAL A 681 21.40 -8.49 50.53
N ASP A 682 21.57 -8.32 51.83
CA ASP A 682 20.83 -9.08 52.85
C ASP A 682 19.34 -8.69 52.95
N ASP A 683 19.01 -7.43 52.64
CA ASP A 683 17.64 -6.92 52.55
C ASP A 683 17.53 -5.72 51.60
N LEU A 684 16.33 -5.46 51.07
CA LEU A 684 15.97 -4.29 50.27
C LEU A 684 15.00 -3.42 51.06
N GLU A 685 15.52 -2.42 51.78
CA GLU A 685 14.69 -1.37 52.39
C GLU A 685 14.35 -0.28 51.36
N ILE A 686 13.06 -0.15 51.04
CA ILE A 686 12.54 0.96 50.23
C ILE A 686 12.22 2.12 51.18
N ILE A 687 13.20 2.99 51.44
CA ILE A 687 13.04 4.16 52.33
C ILE A 687 12.25 5.27 51.60
N SER A 688 10.93 5.09 51.52
CA SER A 688 9.88 6.06 51.13
C SER A 688 9.91 6.65 49.70
N ALA A 689 8.71 6.84 49.14
CA ALA A 689 8.45 7.29 47.77
C ALA A 689 8.83 8.76 47.44
N ASN A 690 9.37 9.53 48.40
CA ASN A 690 9.55 10.98 48.25
C ASN A 690 10.92 11.43 47.72
N ASN A 691 11.82 10.51 47.37
CA ASN A 691 13.13 10.85 46.80
C ASN A 691 13.23 10.48 45.32
N PHE A 692 13.11 11.48 44.44
CA PHE A 692 13.30 11.39 42.98
C PHE A 692 14.70 10.86 42.56
N LYS A 693 15.65 10.70 43.52
CA LYS A 693 16.97 10.10 43.31
C LYS A 693 16.98 8.56 43.29
N LEU A 694 15.98 7.87 43.86
CA LEU A 694 15.98 6.40 44.00
C LEU A 694 15.45 5.66 42.76
N THR A 695 14.51 6.25 42.01
CA THR A 695 14.05 5.69 40.73
C THR A 695 15.20 5.50 39.75
N ASN A 696 16.17 6.42 39.69
CA ASN A 696 17.34 6.26 38.82
C ASN A 696 18.29 5.14 39.27
N ASN A 697 18.41 4.85 40.58
CA ASN A 697 19.25 3.75 41.08
C ASN A 697 18.58 2.37 40.92
N LEU A 698 17.26 2.28 41.10
CA LEU A 698 16.53 1.03 40.87
C LEU A 698 16.38 0.74 39.38
N SER A 699 16.01 1.73 38.57
CA SER A 699 15.89 1.58 37.12
C SER A 699 17.22 1.26 36.45
N SER A 700 18.34 1.81 36.92
CA SER A 700 19.67 1.44 36.40
C SER A 700 20.06 0.00 36.74
N LYS A 701 19.80 -0.47 37.97
CA LYS A 701 19.99 -1.88 38.36
C LYS A 701 19.12 -2.82 37.55
N ILE A 702 17.85 -2.50 37.36
CA ILE A 702 16.94 -3.28 36.52
C ILE A 702 17.39 -3.26 35.06
N ASN A 703 17.84 -2.10 34.55
CA ASN A 703 18.35 -2.00 33.18
C ASN A 703 19.58 -2.88 32.98
N TYR A 704 20.51 -2.90 33.94
CA TYR A 704 21.63 -3.84 33.94
C TYR A 704 21.17 -5.30 33.87
N LEU A 705 20.19 -5.72 34.69
CA LEU A 705 19.66 -7.09 34.63
C LEU A 705 19.00 -7.43 33.28
N ILE A 706 18.44 -6.46 32.56
CA ILE A 706 17.87 -6.65 31.21
C ILE A 706 18.98 -6.73 30.17
N ASP A 707 19.99 -5.86 30.26
CA ASP A 707 21.15 -5.82 29.38
C ASP A 707 21.95 -7.14 29.46
N GLU A 708 22.12 -7.68 30.67
CA GLU A 708 22.76 -9.00 30.93
C GLU A 708 21.83 -10.19 30.64
N HIS A 709 20.63 -9.95 30.13
CA HIS A 709 19.63 -10.98 29.80
C HIS A 709 19.18 -11.87 30.96
N ILE A 710 19.31 -11.42 32.21
CA ILE A 710 18.88 -12.12 33.43
C ILE A 710 17.36 -12.02 33.61
N ILE A 711 16.81 -10.85 33.33
CA ILE A 711 15.36 -10.62 33.31
C ILE A 711 14.92 -9.99 31.98
N ASP A 712 13.65 -10.15 31.65
CA ASP A 712 13.03 -9.54 30.48
C ASP A 712 11.58 -9.18 30.78
N LEU A 713 11.03 -8.22 30.05
CA LEU A 713 9.62 -7.85 30.13
C LEU A 713 9.00 -8.00 28.75
N GLN A 714 8.03 -8.90 28.63
CA GLN A 714 7.36 -9.16 27.35
C GLN A 714 5.83 -9.08 27.50
N PRO A 715 5.12 -8.53 26.52
CA PRO A 715 3.67 -8.61 26.48
C PRO A 715 3.23 -10.00 26.01
N ARG A 716 2.22 -10.56 26.68
CA ARG A 716 1.46 -11.71 26.23
C ARG A 716 0.10 -11.24 25.74
N PHE A 717 -0.17 -11.47 24.45
CA PHE A 717 -1.44 -11.12 23.82
C PHE A 717 -2.46 -12.24 23.95
N PHE A 718 -3.71 -11.89 24.19
CA PHE A 718 -4.81 -12.84 24.26
C PHE A 718 -6.13 -12.19 23.82
N THR A 719 -7.10 -13.03 23.49
CA THR A 719 -8.44 -12.59 23.09
C THR A 719 -9.41 -12.85 24.22
N THR A 720 -10.17 -11.84 24.61
CA THR A 720 -11.23 -11.94 25.62
C THR A 720 -12.55 -11.38 25.08
N LYS A 721 -13.62 -11.47 25.85
CA LYS A 721 -14.90 -10.86 25.53
C LYS A 721 -15.18 -9.67 26.45
N ASP A 722 -15.61 -8.56 25.87
CA ASP A 722 -16.03 -7.39 26.65
C ASP A 722 -17.38 -7.65 27.35
N LYS A 723 -17.84 -6.67 28.16
CA LYS A 723 -19.14 -6.72 28.85
C LYS A 723 -20.34 -6.82 27.89
N LYS A 724 -20.15 -6.54 26.60
CA LYS A 724 -21.15 -6.63 25.53
C LYS A 724 -20.97 -7.90 24.68
N ASN A 725 -20.15 -8.85 25.13
CA ASN A 725 -19.84 -10.12 24.46
C ASN A 725 -19.10 -9.96 23.11
N ASN A 726 -18.55 -8.77 22.83
CA ASN A 726 -17.71 -8.54 21.66
C ASN A 726 -16.32 -9.10 21.91
N THR A 727 -15.73 -9.67 20.86
CA THR A 727 -14.36 -10.17 20.90
C THR A 727 -13.38 -9.00 20.91
N ILE A 728 -12.59 -8.85 21.97
CA ILE A 728 -11.55 -7.83 22.09
C ILE A 728 -10.18 -8.50 22.31
N GLN A 729 -9.13 -7.91 21.76
CA GLN A 729 -7.75 -8.32 22.07
C GLN A 729 -7.22 -7.50 23.23
N GLU A 730 -6.60 -8.17 24.20
CA GLU A 730 -5.94 -7.57 25.35
C GLU A 730 -4.51 -8.11 25.46
N PHE A 731 -3.72 -7.50 26.36
CA PHE A 731 -2.39 -7.97 26.67
C PHE A 731 -2.12 -7.85 28.17
N GLU A 732 -1.21 -8.69 28.65
CA GLU A 732 -0.64 -8.59 29.98
C GLU A 732 0.88 -8.52 29.87
N LEU A 733 1.53 -7.80 30.79
CA LEU A 733 2.98 -7.79 30.86
C LEU A 733 3.45 -8.92 31.77
N ILE A 734 4.46 -9.65 31.33
CA ILE A 734 5.05 -10.75 32.08
C ILE A 734 6.53 -10.43 32.31
N LEU A 735 6.92 -10.38 33.59
CA LEU A 735 8.33 -10.45 33.96
C LEU A 735 8.81 -11.89 33.74
N ILE A 736 9.80 -12.04 32.87
CA ILE A 736 10.48 -13.30 32.58
C ILE A 736 11.83 -13.25 33.29
N ILE A 737 12.11 -14.26 34.11
CA ILE A 737 13.43 -14.50 34.68
C ILE A 737 14.05 -15.60 33.85
N LYS A 738 15.22 -15.33 33.27
CA LYS A 738 15.90 -16.23 32.33
C LYS A 738 17.01 -17.05 33.00
N ASP A 739 17.47 -16.62 34.16
CA ASP A 739 18.35 -17.41 35.01
C ASP A 739 17.53 -18.40 35.85
N ASP A 740 18.01 -19.64 35.92
CA ASP A 740 17.63 -20.56 36.99
C ASP A 740 18.22 -19.98 38.30
N LEU A 741 17.36 -19.41 39.14
CA LEU A 741 17.70 -18.90 40.47
C LEU A 741 18.39 -19.96 41.35
#